data_AF-A0A9P4GJH0-F1
#
_entry.id   AF-A0A9P4GJH0-F1
#
_cell.length_a   1.000
_cell.length_b   1.000
_cell.length_c   1.000
_cell.angle_alpha   90.00
_cell.angle_beta   90.00
_cell.angle_gamma   90.00
#
_symmetry.space_group_name_H-M   'P 1'
#
loop_
_entity.id
_entity.type
_entity.pdbx_description
1 polymer ?
#
loop_
_entity_poly.entity_id
_entity_poly.type
_entity_poly.pdbx_seq_one_letter_code
_entity_poly.pdbx_strand_id
1 'polypeptide(L)'
;MGLSRWQSFQESINDSNRKYVHKLAMSHWASIDDFRWIQDNLPALTGLDISAIKDFVWTPEETWTWKMLAEACHTLFARLEELEVANWADYTAHSRIEYSYAYNDYRFKQKFRISRRRNGGSIASMIFPICNKLKTLAIRERYSGFHTWNEWEVHQRVCCLVDGVQKYCPPSMTKLRVHDYAPYRSLFSTDATSWARLTDVEIGLYSWMEDRRDRDVIGPIPYRITQGHHHRDEEEAFDDKTFDACARDHMVLGNHVVQGVGASFEDLLQSLQTISNKYPKINIKPIRNLQNITLHPFHLVNVMQRRHHFGQITQQNNDQASSDPSSKPEVQEALRWLAQKCDWKPILAWDSMMCDVFPANLEPRTFLSKPDVLSRIQTMVSTLRGLSIPIRISIGDRTNTCPSSGLDGSLYFGDYKTFIGEDDEKREVLVPTQASFNLTSIASMVDELTIQYPVDVPGVSGWLRAAKRPTPAEKALMQREMVGWRRFWARYASQFKNLKKLTANVPNDIYEDWGKSELAGLLVDARWQMLEVEEQGGDYGFFGSYFPFSSSSLRYSFSRKRSRTKFAQRVFFRLDDEPLDLSIPNVELCEQEREEKEIIDEQIKDKGILPHRFWLTKDEEMGGKRKRLEEGQERQDEQISKRIRTNELT
;
A
#
# COMPACT_ATOMS: atom_id res chain seq x y z
N MET A 1 -0.05 10.90 28.39
CA MET A 1 1.04 11.23 27.43
C MET A 1 0.69 12.40 26.51
N GLY A 2 -0.52 12.48 25.92
CA GLY A 2 -0.93 13.60 25.06
C GLY A 2 -0.88 14.98 25.73
N LEU A 3 -1.51 15.14 26.89
CA LEU A 3 -1.55 16.40 27.64
C LEU A 3 -0.15 16.94 27.98
N SER A 4 0.75 16.06 28.44
CA SER A 4 2.15 16.45 28.74
C SER A 4 2.89 16.94 27.51
N ARG A 5 2.71 16.31 26.33
CA ARG A 5 3.31 16.81 25.08
C ARG A 5 2.76 18.18 24.69
N TRP A 6 1.47 18.42 24.93
CA TRP A 6 0.85 19.70 24.67
C TRP A 6 1.36 20.80 25.59
N GLN A 7 1.46 20.55 26.89
CA GLN A 7 2.05 21.49 27.85
C GLN A 7 3.50 21.83 27.50
N SER A 8 4.33 20.81 27.19
CA SER A 8 5.71 21.06 26.73
C SER A 8 5.77 21.85 25.42
N PHE A 9 4.82 21.64 24.51
CA PHE A 9 4.71 22.46 23.31
C PHE A 9 4.38 23.91 23.66
N GLN A 10 3.37 24.16 24.52
CA GLN A 10 3.01 25.51 24.97
C GLN A 10 4.20 26.24 25.62
N GLU A 11 4.93 25.55 26.50
CA GLU A 11 6.13 26.07 27.17
C GLU A 11 7.26 26.38 26.18
N SER A 12 7.35 25.65 25.07
CA SER A 12 8.38 25.88 24.05
C SER A 12 8.11 27.10 23.17
N ILE A 13 6.87 27.60 23.11
CA ILE A 13 6.48 28.73 22.27
C ILE A 13 6.83 30.05 22.95
N ASN A 14 7.52 30.92 22.21
CA ASN A 14 7.94 32.24 22.64
C ASN A 14 7.96 33.22 21.44
N ASP A 15 8.28 34.49 21.68
CA ASP A 15 8.24 35.53 20.65
C ASP A 15 9.14 35.24 19.43
N SER A 16 10.22 34.46 19.61
CA SER A 16 11.14 34.13 18.51
C SER A 16 10.59 33.07 17.55
N ASN A 17 9.75 32.14 18.02
CA ASN A 17 9.35 30.96 17.25
C ASN A 17 7.86 30.87 16.93
N ARG A 18 7.01 31.65 17.61
CA ARG A 18 5.55 31.54 17.49
C ARG A 18 4.99 31.81 16.09
N LYS A 19 5.78 32.46 15.21
CA LYS A 19 5.44 32.73 13.81
C LYS A 19 5.78 31.58 12.85
N TYR A 20 6.51 30.56 13.30
CA TYR A 20 6.88 29.41 12.47
C TYR A 20 5.83 28.29 12.49
N VAL A 21 4.88 28.34 13.42
CA VAL A 21 3.81 27.34 13.51
C VAL A 21 2.67 27.73 12.58
N HIS A 22 2.60 27.07 11.42
CA HIS A 22 1.56 27.31 10.41
C HIS A 22 0.40 26.32 10.47
N LYS A 23 0.66 25.10 10.99
CA LYS A 23 -0.32 24.02 11.06
C LYS A 23 -0.24 23.31 12.39
N LEU A 24 -1.40 22.91 12.92
CA LEU A 24 -1.50 22.17 14.19
C LEU A 24 -2.66 21.17 14.13
N ALA A 25 -2.47 20.00 14.73
CA ALA A 25 -3.53 19.02 14.91
C ALA A 25 -3.93 18.94 16.39
N MET A 26 -5.22 19.01 16.66
CA MET A 26 -5.80 18.98 18.00
C MET A 26 -6.42 17.63 18.31
N SER A 27 -6.27 17.19 19.56
CA SER A 27 -6.82 15.93 20.03
C SER A 27 -8.24 16.10 20.58
N HIS A 28 -8.96 14.97 20.75
CA HIS A 28 -10.32 14.93 21.28
C HIS A 28 -10.47 15.48 22.71
N TRP A 29 -9.40 15.50 23.50
CA TRP A 29 -9.39 16.00 24.88
C TRP A 29 -9.15 17.52 24.97
N ALA A 30 -8.94 18.22 23.86
CA ALA A 30 -8.67 19.66 23.88
C ALA A 30 -9.86 20.46 24.44
N SER A 31 -9.56 21.41 25.32
CA SER A 31 -10.49 22.36 25.93
C SER A 31 -10.65 23.62 25.08
N ILE A 32 -11.68 24.44 25.35
CA ILE A 32 -11.80 25.78 24.73
C ILE A 32 -10.57 26.64 25.03
N ASP A 33 -9.99 26.54 26.23
CA ASP A 33 -8.85 27.34 26.62
C ASP A 33 -7.59 26.97 25.84
N ASP A 34 -7.45 25.71 25.41
CA ASP A 34 -6.39 25.31 24.48
C ASP A 34 -6.52 26.03 23.13
N PHE A 35 -7.75 26.19 22.61
CA PHE A 35 -7.99 26.94 21.38
C PHE A 35 -7.79 28.44 21.54
N ARG A 36 -8.16 29.03 22.69
CA ARG A 36 -7.85 30.43 23.02
C ARG A 36 -6.35 30.65 23.06
N TRP A 37 -5.63 29.74 23.70
CA TRP A 37 -4.18 29.79 23.74
C TRP A 37 -3.56 29.78 22.32
N ILE A 38 -4.08 28.94 21.41
CA ILE A 38 -3.65 28.91 19.99
C ILE A 38 -3.97 30.24 19.29
N GLN A 39 -5.15 30.80 19.53
CA GLN A 39 -5.56 32.07 18.95
C GLN A 39 -4.54 33.17 19.29
N ASP A 40 -4.17 33.26 20.57
CA ASP A 40 -3.37 34.34 21.13
C ASP A 40 -1.87 34.15 20.89
N ASN A 41 -1.39 32.90 20.91
CA ASN A 41 0.04 32.60 20.85
C ASN A 41 0.53 32.20 19.47
N LEU A 42 -0.31 31.70 18.55
CA LEU A 42 0.14 31.20 17.24
C LEU A 42 -0.40 32.06 16.07
N PRO A 43 0.03 33.32 15.92
CA PRO A 43 -0.58 34.27 14.97
C PRO A 43 -0.42 33.87 13.50
N ALA A 44 0.57 33.04 13.17
CA ALA A 44 0.84 32.58 11.81
C ALA A 44 0.14 31.25 11.45
N LEU A 45 -0.66 30.71 12.36
CA LEU A 45 -1.38 29.46 12.15
C LEU A 45 -2.57 29.68 11.21
N THR A 46 -2.50 29.05 10.04
CA THR A 46 -3.53 29.08 8.99
C THR A 46 -4.12 27.71 8.70
N GLY A 47 -3.52 26.63 9.19
CA GLY A 47 -4.05 25.26 9.08
C GLY A 47 -4.37 24.66 10.43
N LEU A 48 -5.57 24.10 10.58
CA LEU A 48 -5.99 23.42 11.80
C LEU A 48 -6.63 22.07 11.47
N ASP A 49 -6.13 21.00 12.10
CA ASP A 49 -6.73 19.66 12.02
C ASP A 49 -7.45 19.37 13.34
N ILE A 50 -8.78 19.34 13.29
CA ILE A 50 -9.66 18.98 14.41
C ILE A 50 -10.42 17.67 14.11
N SER A 51 -9.91 16.85 13.18
CA SER A 51 -10.57 15.60 12.79
C SER A 51 -10.64 14.55 13.90
N ALA A 52 -9.82 14.69 14.95
CA ALA A 52 -9.94 13.86 16.15
C ALA A 52 -11.10 14.27 17.06
N ILE A 53 -11.65 15.48 16.91
CA ILE A 53 -12.74 16.01 17.75
C ILE A 53 -14.07 15.68 17.08
N LYS A 54 -14.76 14.69 17.63
CA LYS A 54 -16.04 14.17 17.13
C LYS A 54 -17.21 14.71 17.97
N ASP A 55 -18.41 14.68 17.41
CA ASP A 55 -19.65 15.13 18.07
C ASP A 55 -20.03 14.34 19.33
N PHE A 56 -19.52 13.12 19.48
CA PHE A 56 -19.64 12.31 20.69
C PHE A 56 -18.29 12.27 21.41
N VAL A 57 -18.32 12.51 22.72
CA VAL A 57 -17.14 12.42 23.58
C VAL A 57 -17.46 11.46 24.72
N TRP A 58 -16.59 10.48 24.95
CA TRP A 58 -16.69 9.55 26.08
C TRP A 58 -15.82 10.06 27.23
N THR A 59 -16.20 11.17 27.87
CA THR A 59 -15.47 11.66 29.05
C THR A 59 -16.43 12.16 30.14
N PRO A 60 -16.02 12.09 31.43
CA PRO A 60 -16.73 12.71 32.54
C PRO A 60 -16.45 14.21 32.71
N GLU A 61 -15.61 14.82 31.87
CA GLU A 61 -15.15 16.21 31.98
C GLU A 61 -15.99 17.17 31.11
N GLU A 62 -15.82 18.48 31.35
CA GLU A 62 -16.64 19.57 30.78
C GLU A 62 -16.80 19.48 29.25
N THR A 63 -18.02 19.18 28.79
CA THR A 63 -18.33 19.10 27.37
C THR A 63 -18.71 20.46 26.81
N TRP A 64 -17.87 21.04 25.97
CA TRP A 64 -18.17 22.26 25.20
C TRP A 64 -18.83 21.94 23.86
N THR A 65 -19.59 22.90 23.31
CA THR A 65 -20.28 22.76 22.01
C THR A 65 -19.53 23.45 20.86
N TRP A 66 -19.82 23.10 19.60
CA TRP A 66 -19.23 23.79 18.44
C TRP A 66 -19.54 25.29 18.45
N LYS A 67 -20.76 25.68 18.83
CA LYS A 67 -21.15 27.07 19.07
C LYS A 67 -20.26 27.76 20.11
N MET A 68 -20.06 27.16 21.28
CA MET A 68 -19.21 27.73 22.32
C MET A 68 -17.77 27.92 21.84
N LEU A 69 -17.24 26.96 21.07
CA LEU A 69 -15.89 27.08 20.50
C LEU A 69 -15.82 28.18 19.42
N ALA A 70 -16.83 28.25 18.54
CA ALA A 70 -16.99 29.30 17.53
C ALA A 70 -16.99 30.70 18.16
N GLU A 71 -17.77 30.89 19.22
CA GLU A 71 -17.89 32.16 19.94
C GLU A 71 -16.59 32.51 20.67
N ALA A 72 -15.96 31.52 21.33
CA ALA A 72 -14.74 31.75 22.10
C ALA A 72 -13.50 32.02 21.23
N CYS A 73 -13.43 31.42 20.04
CA CYS A 73 -12.23 31.40 19.20
C CYS A 73 -12.51 31.92 17.78
N HIS A 74 -13.40 32.91 17.66
CA HIS A 74 -13.82 33.46 16.37
C HIS A 74 -12.64 33.90 15.49
N THR A 75 -11.67 34.61 16.08
CA THR A 75 -10.50 35.12 15.36
C THR A 75 -9.59 34.01 14.85
N LEU A 76 -9.46 32.91 15.61
CA LEU A 76 -8.72 31.73 15.17
C LEU A 76 -9.34 31.12 13.92
N PHE A 77 -10.65 30.85 13.93
CA PHE A 77 -11.31 30.22 12.77
C PHE A 77 -11.37 31.16 11.57
N ALA A 78 -11.59 32.46 11.78
CA ALA A 78 -11.64 33.46 10.72
C ALA A 78 -10.34 33.64 9.93
N ARG A 79 -9.19 33.27 10.50
CA ARG A 79 -7.88 33.34 9.82
C ARG A 79 -7.46 32.06 9.10
N LEU A 80 -8.18 30.93 9.29
CA LEU A 80 -7.78 29.66 8.70
C LEU A 80 -7.92 29.67 7.18
N GLU A 81 -6.89 29.16 6.51
CA GLU A 81 -6.90 28.85 5.08
C GLU A 81 -7.13 27.35 4.84
N GLU A 82 -6.83 26.50 5.81
CA GLU A 82 -7.02 25.05 5.75
C GLU A 82 -7.65 24.53 7.06
N LEU A 83 -8.71 23.72 6.93
CA LEU A 83 -9.39 23.10 8.07
C LEU A 83 -9.61 21.62 7.77
N GLU A 84 -9.14 20.74 8.66
CA GLU A 84 -9.43 19.31 8.59
C GLU A 84 -10.42 18.91 9.71
N VAL A 85 -11.46 18.17 9.35
CA VAL A 85 -12.58 17.80 10.23
C VAL A 85 -12.94 16.33 10.06
N ALA A 86 -13.58 15.74 11.08
CA ALA A 86 -14.21 14.43 10.94
C ALA A 86 -15.41 14.52 9.98
N ASN A 87 -15.83 13.40 9.41
CA ASN A 87 -17.09 13.36 8.66
C ASN A 87 -18.29 13.58 9.60
N TRP A 88 -18.71 14.84 9.72
CA TRP A 88 -19.80 15.30 10.61
C TRP A 88 -21.17 14.72 10.28
N ALA A 89 -21.29 14.04 9.15
CA ALA A 89 -22.52 13.45 8.67
C ALA A 89 -22.55 11.91 8.80
N ASP A 90 -21.51 11.28 9.36
CA ASP A 90 -21.46 9.83 9.49
C ASP A 90 -21.55 9.39 10.95
N TYR A 91 -22.74 8.93 11.37
CA TYR A 91 -22.92 8.38 12.72
C TYR A 91 -21.89 7.29 13.06
N THR A 92 -21.50 6.43 12.12
CA THR A 92 -20.51 5.38 12.38
C THR A 92 -19.12 5.95 12.66
N ALA A 93 -18.77 7.04 12.00
CA ALA A 93 -17.57 7.81 12.29
C ALA A 93 -17.59 8.32 13.74
N HIS A 94 -18.74 8.84 14.17
CA HIS A 94 -18.90 9.43 15.49
C HIS A 94 -19.07 8.41 16.63
N SER A 95 -19.65 7.24 16.36
CA SER A 95 -19.96 6.20 17.37
C SER A 95 -18.83 5.21 17.63
N ARG A 96 -17.96 4.93 16.65
CA ARG A 96 -16.86 3.95 16.75
C ARG A 96 -15.66 4.43 17.57
N ILE A 97 -15.87 5.22 18.60
CA ILE A 97 -14.77 5.66 19.46
C ILE A 97 -14.38 4.51 20.40
N GLU A 98 -13.59 3.57 19.88
CA GLU A 98 -12.87 2.59 20.67
C GLU A 98 -11.70 3.30 21.35
N TYR A 99 -11.98 3.97 22.47
CA TYR A 99 -10.90 4.35 23.36
C TYR A 99 -10.28 3.07 23.91
N SER A 100 -9.00 2.84 23.65
CA SER A 100 -8.21 1.71 24.15
C SER A 100 -8.23 1.59 25.70
N TYR A 101 -8.69 2.65 26.38
CA TYR A 101 -8.91 2.69 27.81
C TYR A 101 -10.11 1.82 28.28
N ALA A 102 -11.02 1.41 27.39
CA ALA A 102 -12.31 0.83 27.76
C ALA A 102 -12.36 -0.71 27.87
N TYR A 103 -11.39 -1.45 27.31
CA TYR A 103 -11.54 -2.92 27.17
C TYR A 103 -10.74 -3.78 28.17
N ASN A 104 -9.78 -3.22 28.91
CA ASN A 104 -8.93 -4.04 29.79
C ASN A 104 -9.41 -4.14 31.24
N ASP A 105 -10.47 -3.44 31.65
CA ASP A 105 -11.02 -3.60 33.00
C ASP A 105 -12.56 -3.57 33.01
N TYR A 106 -13.14 -4.76 32.87
CA TYR A 106 -14.58 -5.02 32.89
C TYR A 106 -15.27 -4.58 34.21
N ARG A 107 -14.50 -4.23 35.25
CA ARG A 107 -15.00 -3.78 36.55
C ARG A 107 -15.28 -2.27 36.61
N PHE A 108 -14.78 -1.49 35.65
CA PHE A 108 -15.06 -0.05 35.53
C PHE A 108 -15.97 0.24 34.34
N LYS A 109 -17.18 -0.33 34.36
CA LYS A 109 -18.31 0.25 33.62
C LYS A 109 -18.71 1.56 34.27
N GLN A 110 -17.86 2.60 34.24
CA GLN A 110 -18.41 3.95 34.32
C GLN A 110 -19.42 4.05 33.19
N LYS A 111 -20.65 4.48 33.51
CA LYS A 111 -21.67 4.78 32.50
C LYS A 111 -21.17 6.00 31.74
N PHE A 112 -20.25 5.79 30.81
CA PHE A 112 -19.86 6.80 29.85
C PHE A 112 -21.14 7.22 29.14
N ARG A 113 -21.58 8.45 29.38
CA ARG A 113 -22.74 9.00 28.70
C ARG A 113 -22.24 9.53 27.37
N ILE A 114 -22.90 9.09 26.29
CA ILE A 114 -22.83 9.78 25.00
C ILE A 114 -23.36 11.20 25.25
N SER A 115 -22.47 12.16 25.49
CA SER A 115 -22.84 13.57 25.58
C SER A 115 -22.76 14.16 24.18
N ARG A 116 -23.92 14.30 23.53
CA ARG A 116 -24.03 15.06 22.27
C ARG A 116 -23.88 16.53 22.62
N ARG A 117 -23.18 17.29 21.78
CA ARG A 117 -23.12 18.77 21.80
C ARG A 117 -24.48 19.38 21.36
N ARG A 118 -25.58 18.95 22.00
CA ARG A 118 -27.00 19.05 21.58
C ARG A 118 -27.53 20.47 21.36
N ASN A 119 -26.84 21.49 21.86
CA ASN A 119 -27.33 22.88 21.86
C ASN A 119 -26.52 23.84 20.97
N GLY A 120 -25.58 23.33 20.16
CA GLY A 120 -24.61 24.18 19.49
C GLY A 120 -24.30 23.85 18.05
N GLY A 121 -25.21 23.19 17.31
CA GLY A 121 -25.12 22.87 15.88
C GLY A 121 -24.00 21.90 15.48
N SER A 122 -24.01 21.48 14.21
CA SER A 122 -22.88 20.75 13.61
C SER A 122 -21.70 21.68 13.37
N ILE A 123 -20.50 21.10 13.24
CA ILE A 123 -19.30 21.84 12.82
C ILE A 123 -19.54 22.64 11.53
N ALA A 124 -20.30 22.07 10.59
CA ALA A 124 -20.65 22.73 9.34
C ALA A 124 -21.46 24.00 9.60
N SER A 125 -22.50 23.92 10.43
CA SER A 125 -23.36 25.08 10.70
C SER A 125 -22.73 26.18 11.57
N MET A 126 -21.66 25.88 12.30
CA MET A 126 -21.18 26.74 13.40
C MET A 126 -19.75 27.24 13.20
N ILE A 127 -18.87 26.41 12.63
CA ILE A 127 -17.47 26.77 12.39
C ILE A 127 -17.29 27.30 10.96
N PHE A 128 -17.81 26.62 9.94
CA PHE A 128 -17.54 26.99 8.55
C PHE A 128 -17.95 28.43 8.18
N PRO A 129 -19.09 28.97 8.68
CA PRO A 129 -19.48 30.35 8.39
C PRO A 129 -18.51 31.41 8.94
N ILE A 130 -17.68 31.05 9.92
CA ILE A 130 -16.69 31.94 10.52
C ILE A 130 -15.38 31.94 9.72
N CYS A 131 -15.09 30.85 9.00
CA CYS A 131 -13.82 30.62 8.33
C CYS A 131 -13.64 31.44 7.03
N ASN A 132 -13.74 32.77 7.09
CA ASN A 132 -13.80 33.68 5.92
C ASN A 132 -12.64 33.56 4.90
N LYS A 133 -11.51 32.95 5.29
CA LYS A 133 -10.31 32.76 4.45
C LYS A 133 -10.10 31.31 4.01
N LEU A 134 -11.01 30.38 4.34
CA LEU A 134 -10.83 28.97 4.07
C LEU A 134 -10.71 28.72 2.57
N LYS A 135 -9.58 28.14 2.15
CA LYS A 135 -9.32 27.70 0.78
C LYS A 135 -9.50 26.20 0.64
N THR A 136 -9.09 25.45 1.66
CA THR A 136 -9.09 23.98 1.69
C THR A 136 -9.91 23.44 2.87
N LEU A 137 -10.95 22.66 2.58
CA LEU A 137 -11.64 21.83 3.57
C LEU A 137 -11.22 20.38 3.39
N ALA A 138 -10.76 19.71 4.46
CA ALA A 138 -10.49 18.28 4.45
C ALA A 138 -11.44 17.52 5.36
N ILE A 139 -12.02 16.44 4.85
CA ILE A 139 -12.92 15.54 5.58
C ILE A 139 -12.18 14.22 5.79
N ARG A 140 -11.78 13.99 7.04
CA ARG A 140 -11.01 12.82 7.49
C ARG A 140 -11.92 11.84 8.19
N GLU A 141 -12.19 10.73 7.51
CA GLU A 141 -12.70 9.51 8.15
C GLU A 141 -12.16 8.29 7.39
N ARG A 142 -11.99 7.16 8.08
CA ARG A 142 -11.56 5.91 7.45
C ARG A 142 -12.77 5.17 6.90
N TYR A 143 -12.54 4.42 5.82
CA TYR A 143 -13.54 3.54 5.24
C TYR A 143 -14.09 2.55 6.29
N SER A 144 -15.39 2.61 6.56
CA SER A 144 -16.00 1.84 7.65
C SER A 144 -16.51 0.45 7.23
N GLY A 145 -16.36 0.09 5.94
CA GLY A 145 -16.44 -1.27 5.41
C GLY A 145 -17.85 -1.81 5.11
N PHE A 146 -18.89 -1.28 5.74
CA PHE A 146 -20.27 -1.72 5.59
C PHE A 146 -21.23 -0.54 5.74
N HIS A 147 -22.14 -0.37 4.78
CA HIS A 147 -23.14 0.69 4.81
C HIS A 147 -24.49 0.09 4.45
N THR A 148 -25.47 0.15 5.33
CA THR A 148 -26.86 0.05 4.90
C THR A 148 -27.24 1.36 4.20
N TRP A 149 -28.31 1.33 3.40
CA TRP A 149 -28.92 2.55 2.87
C TRP A 149 -30.41 2.53 3.19
N ASN A 150 -30.80 3.29 4.20
CA ASN A 150 -32.18 3.70 4.47
C ASN A 150 -32.33 5.22 4.24
N GLU A 151 -33.55 5.74 4.32
CA GLU A 151 -33.84 7.17 4.10
C GLU A 151 -33.00 8.10 4.98
N TRP A 152 -32.78 7.69 6.23
CA TRP A 152 -31.97 8.41 7.22
C TRP A 152 -30.49 8.47 6.84
N GLU A 153 -29.90 7.33 6.47
CA GLU A 153 -28.49 7.26 6.05
C GLU A 153 -28.24 8.11 4.80
N VAL A 154 -29.19 8.14 3.86
CA VAL A 154 -29.12 9.02 2.69
C VAL A 154 -29.17 10.49 3.12
N HIS A 155 -30.11 10.85 4.00
CA HIS A 155 -30.24 12.22 4.46
C HIS A 155 -28.95 12.70 5.11
N GLN A 156 -28.37 11.92 6.00
CA GLN A 156 -27.11 12.27 6.65
C GLN A 156 -25.98 12.41 5.60
N ARG A 157 -25.72 11.35 4.82
CA ARG A 157 -24.53 11.26 3.95
C ARG A 157 -24.61 12.10 2.68
N VAL A 158 -25.81 12.37 2.19
CA VAL A 158 -26.03 13.19 1.00
C VAL A 158 -26.49 14.57 1.42
N CYS A 159 -27.64 14.72 2.09
CA CYS A 159 -28.18 16.03 2.40
C CYS A 159 -27.32 16.78 3.43
N CYS A 160 -27.04 16.23 4.61
CA CYS A 160 -26.30 16.95 5.65
C CYS A 160 -24.83 17.21 5.26
N LEU A 161 -24.22 16.30 4.49
CA LEU A 161 -22.84 16.46 4.00
C LEU A 161 -22.77 17.46 2.84
N VAL A 162 -23.47 17.21 1.73
CA VAL A 162 -23.41 18.04 0.52
C VAL A 162 -23.98 19.43 0.79
N ASP A 163 -25.18 19.49 1.36
CA ASP A 163 -25.83 20.78 1.64
C ASP A 163 -25.05 21.50 2.74
N GLY A 164 -24.40 20.77 3.67
CA GLY A 164 -23.50 21.34 4.66
C GLY A 164 -22.32 22.07 4.04
N VAL A 165 -21.66 21.45 3.05
CA VAL A 165 -20.58 22.08 2.28
C VAL A 165 -21.11 23.27 1.49
N GLN A 166 -22.19 23.09 0.73
CA GLN A 166 -22.71 24.13 -0.16
C GLN A 166 -23.24 25.36 0.60
N LYS A 167 -23.92 25.15 1.73
CA LYS A 167 -24.61 26.19 2.49
C LYS A 167 -23.68 26.95 3.42
N TYR A 168 -22.73 26.27 4.06
CA TYR A 168 -21.96 26.85 5.15
C TYR A 168 -20.49 27.11 4.82
N CYS A 169 -19.93 26.48 3.78
CA CYS A 169 -18.56 26.79 3.40
C CYS A 169 -18.45 28.20 2.80
N PRO A 170 -17.36 28.91 3.11
CA PRO A 170 -17.18 30.28 2.67
C PRO A 170 -16.91 30.32 1.17
N PRO A 171 -17.22 31.44 0.51
CA PRO A 171 -16.99 31.59 -0.93
C PRO A 171 -15.50 31.60 -1.33
N SER A 172 -14.57 31.63 -0.37
CA SER A 172 -13.12 31.49 -0.62
C SER A 172 -12.67 30.04 -0.84
N MET A 173 -13.51 29.06 -0.54
CA MET A 173 -13.14 27.64 -0.62
C MET A 173 -13.06 27.20 -2.08
N THR A 174 -11.88 26.75 -2.49
CA THR A 174 -11.60 26.25 -3.85
C THR A 174 -11.21 24.78 -3.88
N LYS A 175 -10.88 24.20 -2.71
CA LYS A 175 -10.36 22.84 -2.60
C LYS A 175 -11.10 22.01 -1.55
N LEU A 176 -11.52 20.81 -1.93
CA LEU A 176 -12.13 19.82 -1.04
C LEU A 176 -11.27 18.56 -1.03
N ARG A 177 -10.88 18.09 0.15
CA ARG A 177 -10.08 16.87 0.34
C ARG A 177 -10.93 15.82 1.07
N VAL A 178 -11.14 14.66 0.48
CA VAL A 178 -12.00 13.60 1.03
C VAL A 178 -11.20 12.31 1.16
N HIS A 179 -10.96 11.87 2.39
CA HIS A 179 -10.12 10.71 2.67
C HIS A 179 -10.81 9.36 2.44
N ASP A 180 -12.15 9.33 2.43
CA ASP A 180 -12.95 8.15 2.12
C ASP A 180 -13.65 8.28 0.76
N TYR A 181 -13.61 7.21 -0.02
CA TYR A 181 -14.20 7.14 -1.36
C TYR A 181 -15.74 7.04 -1.33
N ALA A 182 -16.34 6.45 -0.30
CA ALA A 182 -17.81 6.29 -0.23
C ALA A 182 -18.55 7.64 -0.03
N PRO A 183 -18.13 8.51 0.91
CA PRO A 183 -18.62 9.89 0.98
C PRO A 183 -18.32 10.71 -0.29
N TYR A 184 -17.19 10.45 -0.96
CA TYR A 184 -16.86 11.11 -2.24
C TYR A 184 -17.89 10.82 -3.35
N ARG A 185 -18.39 9.59 -3.49
CA ARG A 185 -19.50 9.32 -4.43
C ARG A 185 -20.80 10.02 -4.02
N SER A 186 -21.10 10.07 -2.73
CA SER A 186 -22.26 10.79 -2.19
C SER A 186 -22.17 12.30 -2.47
N LEU A 187 -20.96 12.86 -2.46
CA LEU A 187 -20.70 14.26 -2.78
C LEU A 187 -21.03 14.61 -4.26
N PHE A 188 -20.84 13.68 -5.19
CA PHE A 188 -21.08 13.89 -6.63
C PHE A 188 -22.36 13.21 -7.17
N SER A 189 -23.15 12.58 -6.31
CA SER A 189 -24.45 12.00 -6.68
C SER A 189 -25.50 13.07 -6.97
N THR A 190 -25.30 14.27 -6.44
CA THR A 190 -26.12 15.45 -6.68
C THR A 190 -25.47 16.38 -7.71
N ASP A 191 -26.20 17.40 -8.16
CA ASP A 191 -25.62 18.35 -9.11
C ASP A 191 -24.60 19.32 -8.47
N ALA A 192 -23.32 18.99 -8.60
CA ALA A 192 -22.20 19.82 -8.17
C ALA A 192 -21.95 21.06 -9.05
N THR A 193 -22.74 21.31 -10.12
CA THR A 193 -22.61 22.57 -10.89
C THR A 193 -22.85 23.82 -10.03
N SER A 194 -23.65 23.67 -8.97
CA SER A 194 -23.90 24.71 -7.98
C SER A 194 -22.66 25.08 -7.15
N TRP A 195 -21.62 24.24 -7.16
CA TRP A 195 -20.35 24.48 -6.46
C TRP A 195 -19.42 25.36 -7.31
N ALA A 196 -19.91 26.53 -7.71
CA ALA A 196 -19.32 27.38 -8.74
C ALA A 196 -17.85 27.79 -8.52
N ARG A 197 -17.30 27.58 -7.32
CA ARG A 197 -15.95 28.00 -6.92
C ARG A 197 -15.00 26.85 -6.60
N LEU A 198 -15.52 25.62 -6.51
CA LEU A 198 -14.68 24.45 -6.26
C LEU A 198 -13.90 24.13 -7.54
N THR A 199 -12.58 24.23 -7.48
CA THR A 199 -11.69 23.97 -8.61
C THR A 199 -10.91 22.68 -8.46
N ASP A 200 -10.68 22.23 -7.21
CA ASP A 200 -9.83 21.07 -6.95
C ASP A 200 -10.48 20.13 -5.93
N VAL A 201 -10.45 18.84 -6.23
CA VAL A 201 -10.96 17.79 -5.34
C VAL A 201 -9.92 16.69 -5.19
N GLU A 202 -9.46 16.50 -3.96
CA GLU A 202 -8.50 15.46 -3.61
C GLU A 202 -9.20 14.25 -2.98
N ILE A 203 -8.91 13.05 -3.47
CA ILE A 203 -9.56 11.79 -3.04
C ILE A 203 -8.54 10.82 -2.46
N GLY A 204 -8.87 10.17 -1.36
CA GLY A 204 -8.10 9.09 -0.75
C GLY A 204 -8.12 7.78 -1.54
N LEU A 205 -7.62 7.77 -2.79
CA LEU A 205 -7.61 6.55 -3.62
C LEU A 205 -6.66 5.47 -3.10
N TYR A 206 -5.54 5.86 -2.49
CA TYR A 206 -4.54 4.91 -1.97
C TYR A 206 -5.13 3.98 -0.91
N SER A 207 -5.77 4.52 0.13
CA SER A 207 -6.35 3.72 1.21
C SER A 207 -7.43 2.78 0.69
N TRP A 208 -8.23 3.24 -0.27
CA TRP A 208 -9.23 2.38 -0.92
C TRP A 208 -8.56 1.22 -1.67
N MET A 209 -7.49 1.48 -2.43
CA MET A 209 -6.77 0.47 -3.21
C MET A 209 -6.01 -0.52 -2.31
N GLU A 210 -5.44 -0.05 -1.18
CA GLU A 210 -4.77 -0.92 -0.21
C GLU A 210 -5.74 -1.77 0.63
N ASP A 211 -6.81 -1.19 1.19
CA ASP A 211 -7.81 -1.94 1.97
C ASP A 211 -8.42 -3.11 1.17
N ARG A 212 -8.41 -2.98 -0.16
CA ARG A 212 -8.91 -3.95 -1.14
C ARG A 212 -7.88 -4.98 -1.56
N ARG A 213 -6.60 -4.73 -1.32
CA ARG A 213 -5.50 -5.62 -1.70
C ARG A 213 -5.70 -7.04 -1.22
N ASP A 214 -6.01 -7.20 0.04
CA ASP A 214 -6.15 -8.52 0.64
C ASP A 214 -7.59 -9.06 0.55
N ARG A 215 -8.57 -8.17 0.38
CA ARG A 215 -10.01 -8.52 0.43
C ARG A 215 -10.58 -8.97 -0.90
N ASP A 216 -10.12 -8.40 -2.02
CA ASP A 216 -10.71 -8.65 -3.34
C ASP A 216 -10.28 -9.99 -3.96
N VAL A 217 -9.21 -10.64 -3.46
CA VAL A 217 -8.75 -11.97 -3.93
C VAL A 217 -9.78 -13.06 -3.64
N ILE A 218 -10.56 -12.92 -2.55
CA ILE A 218 -11.61 -13.86 -2.12
C ILE A 218 -12.92 -13.63 -2.91
N GLY A 219 -12.87 -12.75 -3.91
CA GLY A 219 -13.99 -12.27 -4.71
C GLY A 219 -14.39 -10.86 -4.30
N PRO A 220 -15.07 -10.10 -5.18
CA PRO A 220 -15.64 -8.83 -4.79
C PRO A 220 -16.61 -9.14 -3.65
N ILE A 221 -16.28 -8.75 -2.41
CA ILE A 221 -17.32 -8.60 -1.41
C ILE A 221 -18.17 -7.48 -1.99
N PRO A 222 -19.38 -7.77 -2.53
CA PRO A 222 -20.23 -6.69 -2.97
C PRO A 222 -20.34 -5.76 -1.78
N TYR A 223 -20.17 -4.46 -2.00
CA TYR A 223 -20.64 -3.49 -1.03
C TYR A 223 -22.01 -4.02 -0.62
N ARG A 224 -22.17 -4.52 0.61
CA ARG A 224 -23.49 -4.78 1.16
C ARG A 224 -24.06 -3.41 1.50
N ILE A 225 -24.16 -2.54 0.49
CA ILE A 225 -25.16 -1.51 0.40
C ILE A 225 -26.46 -2.25 0.13
N THR A 226 -26.93 -2.89 1.19
CA THR A 226 -28.26 -3.45 1.24
C THR A 226 -29.16 -2.35 1.74
N GLN A 227 -30.32 -2.22 1.10
CA GLN A 227 -31.37 -1.35 1.61
C GLN A 227 -31.65 -1.75 3.06
N GLY A 228 -31.32 -0.85 3.98
CA GLY A 228 -31.60 -1.04 5.40
C GLY A 228 -33.08 -0.80 5.64
N HIS A 229 -33.73 -1.63 6.45
CA HIS A 229 -35.14 -1.44 6.81
C HIS A 229 -35.30 -0.90 8.24
N HIS A 230 -34.19 -0.72 8.96
CA HIS A 230 -34.19 -0.32 10.36
C HIS A 230 -33.27 0.87 10.58
N HIS A 231 -33.83 1.93 11.17
CA HIS A 231 -33.07 2.96 11.86
C HIS A 231 -32.62 2.40 13.21
N ARG A 232 -31.40 2.73 13.65
CA ARG A 232 -30.94 2.35 14.98
C ARG A 232 -31.42 3.38 16.00
N ASP A 233 -31.94 2.96 17.15
CA ASP A 233 -32.35 3.87 18.23
C ASP A 233 -31.22 4.84 18.65
N GLU A 234 -29.96 4.40 18.55
CA GLU A 234 -28.79 5.25 18.82
C GLU A 234 -28.56 6.35 17.76
N GLU A 235 -29.02 6.13 16.52
CA GLU A 235 -29.00 7.13 15.45
C GLU A 235 -30.09 8.19 15.64
N GLU A 236 -31.21 7.86 16.28
CA GLU A 236 -32.22 8.85 16.70
C GLU A 236 -31.60 9.87 17.68
N ALA A 237 -30.62 9.45 18.49
CA ALA A 237 -29.87 10.38 19.33
C ALA A 237 -29.00 11.37 18.51
N PHE A 238 -28.68 11.04 17.24
CA PHE A 238 -27.98 11.89 16.26
C PHE A 238 -28.94 12.76 15.43
N ASP A 239 -30.26 12.59 15.57
CA ASP A 239 -31.25 13.38 14.84
C ASP A 239 -31.29 14.84 15.30
N ASP A 240 -30.94 15.77 14.41
CA ASP A 240 -31.03 17.22 14.60
C ASP A 240 -32.34 17.82 14.05
N LYS A 241 -33.31 16.95 13.72
CA LYS A 241 -34.61 17.28 13.12
C LYS A 241 -34.52 17.84 11.70
N THR A 242 -33.34 17.82 11.06
CA THR A 242 -33.24 18.23 9.65
C THR A 242 -33.85 17.21 8.70
N PHE A 243 -33.95 15.95 9.12
CA PHE A 243 -34.59 14.90 8.35
C PHE A 243 -36.07 15.19 8.14
N ASP A 244 -36.79 15.48 9.23
CA ASP A 244 -38.23 15.79 9.23
C ASP A 244 -38.57 17.00 8.35
N ALA A 245 -37.63 17.96 8.23
CA ALA A 245 -37.78 19.16 7.41
C ALA A 245 -37.30 18.98 5.96
N CYS A 246 -36.76 17.81 5.59
CA CYS A 246 -36.17 17.58 4.28
C CYS A 246 -37.25 17.10 3.28
N ALA A 247 -37.51 17.90 2.25
CA ALA A 247 -38.50 17.57 1.21
C ALA A 247 -37.94 16.71 0.05
N ARG A 248 -36.67 16.29 0.12
CA ARG A 248 -36.05 15.51 -0.97
C ARG A 248 -36.46 14.05 -0.85
N ASP A 249 -36.67 13.40 -1.99
CA ASP A 249 -36.87 11.95 -2.04
C ASP A 249 -35.53 11.24 -1.78
N HIS A 250 -35.32 10.81 -0.54
CA HIS A 250 -34.10 10.13 -0.10
C HIS A 250 -33.93 8.77 -0.77
N MET A 251 -35.00 8.09 -1.14
CA MET A 251 -34.88 6.79 -1.82
C MET A 251 -34.41 6.96 -3.26
N VAL A 252 -34.91 7.96 -3.99
CA VAL A 252 -34.41 8.30 -5.34
C VAL A 252 -32.96 8.79 -5.29
N LEU A 253 -32.61 9.64 -4.33
CA LEU A 253 -31.23 10.09 -4.13
C LEU A 253 -30.30 8.92 -3.78
N GLY A 254 -30.75 8.04 -2.89
CA GLY A 254 -30.04 6.82 -2.54
C GLY A 254 -29.79 5.94 -3.75
N ASN A 255 -30.82 5.71 -4.55
CA ASN A 255 -30.72 4.97 -5.79
C ASN A 255 -29.67 5.57 -6.74
N HIS A 256 -29.57 6.89 -6.90
CA HIS A 256 -28.51 7.49 -7.72
C HIS A 256 -27.09 7.28 -7.17
N VAL A 257 -26.93 7.18 -5.84
CA VAL A 257 -25.62 6.90 -5.23
C VAL A 257 -25.22 5.44 -5.42
N VAL A 258 -26.19 4.51 -5.36
CA VAL A 258 -25.96 3.06 -5.35
C VAL A 258 -26.11 2.39 -6.72
N GLN A 259 -26.77 3.04 -7.69
CA GLN A 259 -26.97 2.51 -9.03
C GLN A 259 -25.63 2.41 -9.77
N GLY A 260 -25.34 1.24 -10.36
CA GLY A 260 -24.05 0.97 -10.98
C GLY A 260 -22.89 0.88 -9.99
N VAL A 261 -23.16 0.69 -8.69
CA VAL A 261 -22.12 0.45 -7.67
C VAL A 261 -21.82 -1.04 -7.61
N GLY A 262 -20.89 -1.48 -8.44
CA GLY A 262 -20.09 -2.61 -8.05
C GLY A 262 -18.98 -2.19 -7.09
N ALA A 263 -18.43 -3.18 -6.41
CA ALA A 263 -17.31 -3.02 -5.49
C ALA A 263 -15.96 -3.09 -6.22
N SER A 264 -15.94 -3.14 -7.56
CA SER A 264 -14.71 -3.44 -8.28
C SER A 264 -13.89 -2.20 -8.54
N PHE A 265 -12.62 -2.40 -8.89
CA PHE A 265 -11.76 -1.34 -9.41
C PHE A 265 -12.32 -0.69 -10.68
N GLU A 266 -13.01 -1.48 -11.51
CA GLU A 266 -13.66 -0.99 -12.73
C GLU A 266 -14.72 0.08 -12.42
N ASP A 267 -15.58 -0.17 -11.43
CA ASP A 267 -16.64 0.76 -11.05
C ASP A 267 -16.07 2.07 -10.47
N LEU A 268 -14.92 1.98 -9.80
CA LEU A 268 -14.16 3.14 -9.34
C LEU A 268 -13.68 3.97 -10.55
N LEU A 269 -13.03 3.33 -11.52
CA LEU A 269 -12.50 4.00 -12.71
C LEU A 269 -13.61 4.67 -13.53
N GLN A 270 -14.70 3.95 -13.79
CA GLN A 270 -15.85 4.47 -14.53
C GLN A 270 -16.50 5.66 -13.80
N SER A 271 -16.58 5.60 -12.47
CA SER A 271 -17.08 6.71 -11.67
C SER A 271 -16.21 7.94 -11.75
N LEU A 272 -14.89 7.79 -11.60
CA LEU A 272 -13.96 8.91 -11.65
C LEU A 272 -14.02 9.59 -13.02
N GLN A 273 -14.11 8.81 -14.10
CA GLN A 273 -14.27 9.33 -15.44
C GLN A 273 -15.62 10.05 -15.62
N THR A 274 -16.72 9.43 -15.20
CA THR A 274 -18.07 10.01 -15.31
C THR A 274 -18.15 11.34 -14.57
N ILE A 275 -17.61 11.41 -13.35
CA ILE A 275 -17.60 12.64 -12.54
C ILE A 275 -16.70 13.70 -13.21
N SER A 276 -15.51 13.32 -13.68
CA SER A 276 -14.58 14.23 -14.37
C SER A 276 -15.19 14.82 -15.65
N ASN A 277 -15.92 14.01 -16.42
CA ASN A 277 -16.61 14.45 -17.63
C ASN A 277 -17.82 15.34 -17.32
N LYS A 278 -18.57 15.01 -16.25
CA LYS A 278 -19.73 15.79 -15.81
C LYS A 278 -19.31 17.16 -15.26
N TYR A 279 -18.14 17.25 -14.63
CA TYR A 279 -17.62 18.46 -13.98
C TYR A 279 -16.22 18.82 -14.49
N PRO A 280 -16.06 19.23 -15.77
CA PRO A 280 -14.74 19.46 -16.37
C PRO A 280 -13.97 20.64 -15.77
N LYS A 281 -14.64 21.51 -15.01
CA LYS A 281 -14.01 22.61 -14.27
C LYS A 281 -13.39 22.16 -12.94
N ILE A 282 -13.75 20.98 -12.46
CA ILE A 282 -13.26 20.43 -11.19
C ILE A 282 -12.10 19.48 -11.49
N ASN A 283 -10.93 19.84 -11.01
CA ASN A 283 -9.72 19.06 -11.11
C ASN A 283 -9.68 17.99 -10.02
N ILE A 284 -9.91 16.74 -10.41
CA ILE A 284 -9.86 15.60 -9.47
C ILE A 284 -8.43 15.08 -9.39
N LYS A 285 -7.93 14.85 -8.17
CA LYS A 285 -6.58 14.33 -7.90
C LYS A 285 -6.59 13.37 -6.71
N PRO A 286 -5.61 12.47 -6.59
CA PRO A 286 -5.45 11.69 -5.37
C PRO A 286 -4.80 12.53 -4.25
N ILE A 287 -5.13 12.25 -2.98
CA ILE A 287 -4.51 12.90 -1.80
C ILE A 287 -3.02 12.57 -1.69
N ARG A 288 -2.66 11.34 -2.06
CA ARG A 288 -1.29 10.84 -2.04
C ARG A 288 -0.86 10.50 -3.45
N ASN A 289 0.44 10.63 -3.69
CA ASN A 289 1.02 10.14 -4.93
C ASN A 289 0.72 8.63 -5.05
N LEU A 290 0.21 8.22 -6.20
CA LEU A 290 -0.06 6.81 -6.52
C LEU A 290 1.11 6.14 -7.24
N GLN A 291 2.23 6.86 -7.41
CA GLN A 291 3.50 6.35 -7.88
C GLN A 291 3.99 5.26 -6.91
N ASN A 292 4.10 4.02 -7.39
CA ASN A 292 4.49 2.83 -6.62
C ASN A 292 3.41 2.21 -5.72
N ILE A 293 2.12 2.47 -5.97
CA ILE A 293 1.10 1.66 -5.30
C ILE A 293 1.21 0.19 -5.70
N THR A 294 1.20 -0.71 -4.73
CA THR A 294 1.26 -2.15 -4.99
C THR A 294 -0.15 -2.74 -5.04
N LEU A 295 -0.47 -3.37 -6.16
CA LEU A 295 -1.77 -3.96 -6.46
C LEU A 295 -1.63 -5.47 -6.65
N HIS A 296 -2.68 -6.21 -6.35
CA HIS A 296 -2.80 -7.60 -6.74
C HIS A 296 -3.07 -7.67 -8.26
N PRO A 297 -2.50 -8.64 -9.02
CA PRO A 297 -2.80 -8.80 -10.44
C PRO A 297 -4.29 -9.00 -10.75
N PHE A 298 -5.11 -9.34 -9.76
CA PHE A 298 -6.55 -9.58 -9.90
C PHE A 298 -7.42 -8.34 -9.67
N HIS A 299 -6.85 -7.21 -9.26
CA HIS A 299 -7.63 -5.99 -9.10
C HIS A 299 -8.14 -5.42 -10.42
N LEU A 300 -7.43 -5.68 -11.51
CA LEU A 300 -7.72 -5.14 -12.84
C LEU A 300 -8.43 -6.15 -13.75
N VAL A 301 -8.64 -7.39 -13.29
CA VAL A 301 -9.24 -8.46 -14.08
C VAL A 301 -10.29 -9.19 -13.26
N ASN A 302 -11.40 -9.56 -13.90
CA ASN A 302 -12.39 -10.38 -13.22
C ASN A 302 -11.91 -11.84 -13.24
N VAL A 303 -11.56 -12.41 -12.07
CA VAL A 303 -11.08 -13.80 -11.96
C VAL A 303 -12.13 -14.78 -11.44
N MET A 304 -13.33 -14.28 -11.14
CA MET A 304 -14.39 -15.06 -10.48
C MET A 304 -15.50 -15.43 -11.47
N GLN A 305 -15.93 -16.69 -11.43
CA GLN A 305 -17.20 -17.14 -11.98
C GLN A 305 -18.32 -16.50 -11.14
N ARG A 306 -19.20 -15.69 -11.77
CA ARG A 306 -20.38 -15.16 -11.07
C ARG A 306 -21.18 -16.33 -10.51
N ARG A 307 -21.44 -16.36 -9.20
CA ARG A 307 -22.41 -17.29 -8.62
C ARG A 307 -23.77 -16.96 -9.22
N HIS A 308 -24.29 -17.83 -10.08
CA HIS A 308 -25.72 -17.84 -10.36
C HIS A 308 -26.44 -18.01 -9.01
N HIS A 309 -27.28 -17.05 -8.65
CA HIS A 309 -28.11 -17.17 -7.46
C HIS A 309 -28.98 -18.43 -7.62
N PHE A 310 -28.95 -19.29 -6.61
CA PHE A 310 -29.86 -20.43 -6.49
C PHE A 310 -31.30 -19.95 -6.73
N GLY A 311 -31.94 -20.43 -7.81
CA GLY A 311 -33.37 -20.27 -8.02
C GLY A 311 -33.84 -19.41 -9.20
N GLN A 312 -32.98 -18.73 -9.95
CA GLN A 312 -33.41 -18.10 -11.22
C GLN A 312 -32.99 -18.94 -12.43
N ILE A 313 -33.88 -19.85 -12.83
CA ILE A 313 -33.92 -20.37 -14.19
C ILE A 313 -34.55 -19.25 -15.04
N THR A 314 -33.71 -18.36 -15.57
CA THR A 314 -34.11 -17.51 -16.68
C THR A 314 -33.11 -17.67 -17.81
N GLN A 315 -33.64 -18.24 -18.87
CA GLN A 315 -33.05 -18.67 -20.13
C GLN A 315 -32.69 -17.47 -21.03
N GLN A 316 -32.07 -16.42 -20.49
CA GLN A 316 -31.68 -15.24 -21.26
C GLN A 316 -30.22 -14.85 -20.99
N ASN A 317 -29.44 -14.94 -22.08
CA ASN A 317 -28.06 -14.53 -22.30
C ASN A 317 -26.99 -15.61 -22.07
N ASN A 318 -26.95 -16.50 -23.06
CA ASN A 318 -25.73 -17.13 -23.57
C ASN A 318 -24.87 -16.15 -24.41
N ASP A 319 -25.09 -14.84 -24.29
CA ASP A 319 -24.40 -13.80 -25.05
C ASP A 319 -23.33 -13.12 -24.18
N GLN A 320 -22.10 -13.26 -24.67
CA GLN A 320 -20.85 -12.65 -24.23
C GLN A 320 -20.32 -13.15 -22.88
N ALA A 321 -19.31 -14.01 -22.97
CA ALA A 321 -18.20 -13.99 -22.03
C ALA A 321 -17.88 -12.52 -21.74
N SER A 322 -18.16 -12.06 -20.52
CA SER A 322 -18.04 -10.65 -20.15
C SER A 322 -16.69 -10.14 -20.60
N SER A 323 -16.66 -9.21 -21.55
CA SER A 323 -15.41 -8.62 -22.04
C SER A 323 -14.61 -8.12 -20.85
N ASP A 324 -13.29 -8.32 -20.90
CA ASP A 324 -12.43 -7.96 -19.79
C ASP A 324 -12.55 -6.47 -19.49
N PRO A 325 -12.58 -6.05 -18.21
CA PRO A 325 -12.73 -4.65 -17.83
C PRO A 325 -11.73 -3.73 -18.55
N SER A 326 -10.46 -4.15 -18.67
CA SER A 326 -9.40 -3.38 -19.35
C SER A 326 -9.63 -3.24 -20.86
N SER A 327 -10.48 -4.06 -21.48
CA SER A 327 -10.82 -3.94 -22.90
C SER A 327 -11.86 -2.85 -23.18
N LYS A 328 -12.55 -2.35 -22.15
CA LYS A 328 -13.60 -1.33 -22.31
C LYS A 328 -12.98 0.06 -22.56
N PRO A 329 -13.39 0.80 -23.61
CA PRO A 329 -12.85 2.12 -23.92
C PRO A 329 -12.92 3.12 -22.75
N GLU A 330 -14.00 3.07 -21.97
CA GLU A 330 -14.23 3.92 -20.80
C GLU A 330 -13.15 3.68 -19.73
N VAL A 331 -12.84 2.41 -19.47
CA VAL A 331 -11.82 2.00 -18.51
C VAL A 331 -10.43 2.39 -18.98
N GLN A 332 -10.13 2.23 -20.27
CA GLN A 332 -8.84 2.65 -20.84
C GLN A 332 -8.62 4.15 -20.73
N GLU A 333 -9.65 4.96 -20.94
CA GLU A 333 -9.59 6.40 -20.75
C GLU A 333 -9.37 6.79 -19.28
N ALA A 334 -10.04 6.10 -18.35
CA ALA A 334 -9.82 6.29 -16.92
C ALA A 334 -8.38 5.91 -16.48
N LEU A 335 -7.82 4.81 -17.01
CA LEU A 335 -6.44 4.41 -16.78
C LEU A 335 -5.45 5.42 -17.38
N ARG A 336 -5.73 5.95 -18.57
CA ARG A 336 -4.95 7.02 -19.20
C ARG A 336 -4.97 8.29 -18.34
N TRP A 337 -6.13 8.66 -17.83
CA TRP A 337 -6.27 9.79 -16.91
C TRP A 337 -5.47 9.56 -15.61
N LEU A 338 -5.53 8.38 -15.01
CA LEU A 338 -4.74 8.03 -13.83
C LEU A 338 -3.24 8.16 -14.10
N ALA A 339 -2.76 7.61 -15.22
CA ALA A 339 -1.35 7.68 -15.58
C ALA A 339 -0.88 9.13 -15.80
N GLN A 340 -1.66 9.93 -16.55
CA GLN A 340 -1.26 11.28 -16.96
C GLN A 340 -1.48 12.35 -15.88
N LYS A 341 -2.56 12.24 -15.09
CA LYS A 341 -2.95 13.26 -14.10
C LYS A 341 -2.54 12.91 -12.68
N CYS A 342 -2.36 11.63 -12.38
CA CYS A 342 -2.13 11.13 -11.02
C CYS A 342 -0.76 10.44 -10.85
N ASP A 343 0.08 10.43 -11.89
CA ASP A 343 1.36 9.69 -11.94
C ASP A 343 1.21 8.22 -11.52
N TRP A 344 0.08 7.62 -11.88
CA TRP A 344 -0.24 6.24 -11.50
C TRP A 344 0.67 5.26 -12.25
N LYS A 345 1.56 4.61 -11.50
CA LYS A 345 2.54 3.62 -11.97
C LYS A 345 2.52 2.44 -11.01
N PRO A 346 1.51 1.55 -11.14
CA PRO A 346 1.29 0.48 -10.17
C PRO A 346 2.43 -0.54 -10.22
N ILE A 347 2.60 -1.26 -9.11
CA ILE A 347 3.44 -2.45 -9.00
C ILE A 347 2.50 -3.64 -8.82
N LEU A 348 2.61 -4.66 -9.66
CA LEU A 348 1.81 -5.89 -9.53
C LEU A 348 2.54 -6.86 -8.60
N ALA A 349 1.95 -7.13 -7.44
CA ALA A 349 2.46 -8.14 -6.49
C ALA A 349 2.17 -9.55 -7.01
N TRP A 350 3.22 -10.27 -7.40
CA TRP A 350 3.11 -11.57 -8.06
C TRP A 350 3.11 -12.76 -7.10
N ASP A 351 3.22 -12.52 -5.79
CA ASP A 351 3.34 -13.57 -4.77
C ASP A 351 2.22 -14.64 -4.86
N SER A 352 0.97 -14.24 -5.15
CA SER A 352 -0.16 -15.18 -5.31
C SER A 352 -0.03 -16.12 -6.51
N MET A 353 0.75 -15.72 -7.51
CA MET A 353 1.00 -16.44 -8.74
C MET A 353 2.23 -17.36 -8.62
N MET A 354 3.02 -17.24 -7.55
CA MET A 354 4.23 -18.02 -7.32
C MET A 354 3.93 -19.43 -6.80
N CYS A 355 3.11 -20.19 -7.53
CA CYS A 355 2.76 -21.56 -7.18
C CYS A 355 2.53 -22.42 -8.42
N ASP A 356 3.17 -23.58 -8.48
CA ASP A 356 3.07 -24.51 -9.62
C ASP A 356 1.65 -25.06 -9.82
N VAL A 357 0.85 -25.17 -8.75
CA VAL A 357 -0.53 -25.66 -8.81
C VAL A 357 -1.57 -24.55 -9.01
N PHE A 358 -1.15 -23.34 -9.38
CA PHE A 358 -2.08 -22.23 -9.61
C PHE A 358 -3.19 -22.57 -10.62
N PRO A 359 -4.47 -22.20 -10.38
CA PRO A 359 -5.00 -21.46 -9.22
C PRO A 359 -5.48 -22.35 -8.06
N ALA A 360 -5.19 -23.66 -8.05
CA ALA A 360 -5.68 -24.57 -7.01
C ALA A 360 -5.16 -24.23 -5.59
N ASN A 361 -4.09 -23.44 -5.49
CA ASN A 361 -3.60 -22.88 -4.23
C ASN A 361 -4.46 -21.73 -3.67
N LEU A 362 -5.35 -21.15 -4.48
CA LEU A 362 -6.25 -20.08 -4.07
C LEU A 362 -7.62 -20.66 -3.71
N GLU A 363 -8.06 -20.51 -2.45
CA GLU A 363 -9.48 -20.70 -2.11
C GLU A 363 -10.24 -19.44 -2.58
N PRO A 364 -11.22 -19.52 -3.51
CA PRO A 364 -12.41 -20.37 -3.39
C PRO A 364 -12.86 -21.09 -4.69
N ARG A 365 -13.79 -22.05 -4.55
CA ARG A 365 -14.41 -22.93 -5.59
C ARG A 365 -15.11 -22.24 -6.79
N THR A 366 -14.90 -20.95 -6.99
CA THR A 366 -15.55 -20.12 -8.02
C THR A 366 -14.53 -19.37 -8.89
N PHE A 367 -13.26 -19.76 -8.89
CA PHE A 367 -12.27 -19.18 -9.80
C PHE A 367 -12.53 -19.61 -11.24
N LEU A 368 -12.19 -18.74 -12.20
CA LEU A 368 -12.13 -19.13 -13.61
C LEU A 368 -11.04 -20.18 -13.83
N SER A 369 -11.08 -20.86 -14.98
CA SER A 369 -10.02 -21.81 -15.35
C SER A 369 -8.66 -21.10 -15.43
N LYS A 370 -7.57 -21.84 -15.20
CA LYS A 370 -6.20 -21.28 -15.31
C LYS A 370 -5.98 -20.54 -16.64
N PRO A 371 -6.31 -21.13 -17.82
CA PRO A 371 -6.12 -20.44 -19.10
C PRO A 371 -6.91 -19.14 -19.21
N ASP A 372 -8.16 -19.13 -18.72
CA ASP A 372 -8.98 -17.92 -18.75
C ASP A 372 -8.35 -16.81 -17.93
N VAL A 373 -7.93 -17.09 -16.69
CA VAL A 373 -7.31 -16.07 -15.83
C VAL A 373 -6.04 -15.51 -16.45
N LEU A 374 -5.18 -16.36 -17.00
CA LEU A 374 -3.94 -15.93 -17.64
C LEU A 374 -4.19 -15.09 -18.90
N SER A 375 -5.19 -15.46 -19.70
CA SER A 375 -5.63 -14.67 -20.85
C SER A 375 -6.07 -13.26 -20.43
N ARG A 376 -6.90 -13.15 -19.39
CA ARG A 376 -7.36 -11.84 -18.87
C ARG A 376 -6.21 -10.98 -18.37
N ILE A 377 -5.26 -11.58 -17.64
CA ILE A 377 -4.05 -10.89 -17.17
C ILE A 377 -3.21 -10.40 -18.36
N GLN A 378 -3.04 -11.23 -19.39
CA GLN A 378 -2.29 -10.85 -20.60
C GLN A 378 -2.97 -9.68 -21.33
N THR A 379 -4.30 -9.71 -21.49
CA THR A 379 -5.07 -8.60 -22.05
C THR A 379 -4.86 -7.33 -21.22
N MET A 380 -4.97 -7.41 -19.90
CA MET A 380 -4.76 -6.28 -18.99
C MET A 380 -3.35 -5.69 -19.11
N VAL A 381 -2.30 -6.51 -19.10
CA VAL A 381 -0.91 -6.05 -19.24
C VAL A 381 -0.69 -5.40 -20.62
N SER A 382 -1.24 -6.00 -21.67
CA SER A 382 -1.18 -5.45 -23.03
C SER A 382 -1.87 -4.08 -23.12
N THR A 383 -3.03 -3.92 -22.48
CA THR A 383 -3.73 -2.65 -22.38
C THR A 383 -2.89 -1.60 -21.66
N LEU A 384 -2.36 -1.91 -20.46
CA LEU A 384 -1.54 -0.98 -19.70
C LEU A 384 -0.32 -0.51 -20.51
N ARG A 385 0.36 -1.44 -21.19
CA ARG A 385 1.49 -1.13 -22.05
C ARG A 385 1.08 -0.26 -23.25
N GLY A 386 -0.06 -0.54 -23.88
CA GLY A 386 -0.62 0.28 -24.96
C GLY A 386 -1.01 1.70 -24.52
N LEU A 387 -1.22 1.92 -23.22
CA LEU A 387 -1.45 3.23 -22.61
C LEU A 387 -0.15 3.90 -22.13
N SER A 388 1.02 3.34 -22.46
CA SER A 388 2.34 3.80 -22.01
C SER A 388 2.50 3.78 -20.48
N ILE A 389 1.80 2.86 -19.81
CA ILE A 389 1.95 2.61 -18.37
C ILE A 389 3.00 1.50 -18.19
N PRO A 390 4.08 1.74 -17.43
CA PRO A 390 5.14 0.74 -17.26
C PRO A 390 4.63 -0.49 -16.51
N ILE A 391 5.02 -1.67 -16.98
CA ILE A 391 4.66 -2.95 -16.37
C ILE A 391 5.71 -3.30 -15.32
N ARG A 392 5.32 -3.16 -14.05
CA ARG A 392 6.22 -3.34 -12.91
C ARG A 392 5.72 -4.48 -12.05
N ILE A 393 6.58 -5.45 -11.78
CA ILE A 393 6.25 -6.65 -11.02
C ILE A 393 7.11 -6.68 -9.75
N SER A 394 6.49 -7.03 -8.63
CA SER A 394 7.18 -7.32 -7.38
C SER A 394 6.92 -8.74 -6.93
N ILE A 395 7.99 -9.44 -6.59
CA ILE A 395 8.01 -10.73 -5.92
C ILE A 395 8.54 -10.48 -4.51
N GLY A 396 7.76 -10.86 -3.51
CA GLY A 396 8.15 -10.73 -2.11
C GLY A 396 7.56 -9.53 -1.39
N ASP A 397 6.45 -8.97 -1.86
CA ASP A 397 5.75 -7.92 -1.11
C ASP A 397 4.83 -8.54 -0.04
N ARG A 398 5.47 -9.25 0.90
CA ARG A 398 4.83 -10.03 1.96
C ARG A 398 4.64 -9.26 3.27
N THR A 399 5.17 -8.04 3.36
CA THR A 399 5.01 -7.16 4.54
C THR A 399 3.56 -6.79 4.82
N ASN A 400 2.70 -6.77 3.78
CA ASN A 400 1.28 -6.41 3.88
C ASN A 400 0.33 -7.61 3.73
N THR A 401 0.72 -8.67 2.98
CA THR A 401 -0.19 -9.76 2.56
C THR A 401 -0.19 -10.97 3.50
N CYS A 402 0.81 -11.12 4.37
CA CYS A 402 0.89 -12.25 5.28
C CYS A 402 1.30 -11.80 6.69
N PRO A 403 0.34 -11.61 7.62
CA PRO A 403 0.65 -11.40 9.03
C PRO A 403 1.15 -12.69 9.72
N SER A 404 1.32 -13.79 8.97
CA SER A 404 1.82 -15.04 9.52
C SER A 404 3.30 -14.90 9.88
N SER A 405 3.56 -14.62 11.16
CA SER A 405 4.87 -14.82 11.76
C SER A 405 5.21 -16.31 11.68
N GLY A 406 6.00 -16.74 10.69
CA GLY A 406 6.36 -18.15 10.50
C GLY A 406 7.25 -18.40 9.28
N LEU A 407 7.82 -19.61 9.19
CA LEU A 407 8.71 -20.04 8.10
C LEU A 407 8.03 -19.96 6.72
N ASP A 408 6.71 -20.22 6.68
CA ASP A 408 5.90 -20.28 5.46
C ASP A 408 5.76 -18.91 4.77
N GLY A 409 5.89 -17.80 5.51
CA GLY A 409 5.83 -16.44 4.96
C GLY A 409 7.13 -15.95 4.35
N SER A 410 8.26 -16.60 4.61
CA SER A 410 9.61 -16.05 4.32
C SER A 410 10.30 -16.62 3.08
N LEU A 411 9.85 -17.78 2.57
CA LEU A 411 10.46 -18.51 1.45
C LEU A 411 9.49 -18.60 0.27
N TYR A 412 10.02 -18.65 -0.97
CA TYR A 412 9.21 -18.66 -2.19
C TYR A 412 8.94 -20.07 -2.73
N PHE A 413 9.87 -20.99 -2.51
CA PHE A 413 9.89 -22.29 -3.17
C PHE A 413 9.65 -23.40 -2.15
N GLY A 414 8.43 -23.91 -2.14
CA GLY A 414 8.02 -25.10 -1.41
C GLY A 414 7.78 -26.28 -2.35
N ASP A 415 7.82 -27.49 -1.81
CA ASP A 415 7.29 -28.65 -2.54
C ASP A 415 5.77 -28.48 -2.67
N TYR A 416 5.22 -28.87 -3.82
CA TYR A 416 3.79 -28.78 -4.08
C TYR A 416 3.15 -30.16 -4.13
N LYS A 417 1.87 -30.20 -3.75
CA LYS A 417 1.05 -31.41 -3.80
C LYS A 417 0.52 -31.59 -5.22
N THR A 418 0.74 -32.76 -5.79
CA THR A 418 0.15 -33.16 -7.07
C THR A 418 -0.36 -34.60 -6.99
N PHE A 419 -1.10 -35.03 -8.01
CA PHE A 419 -1.58 -36.40 -8.13
C PHE A 419 -0.90 -37.09 -9.31
N ILE A 420 -0.44 -38.31 -9.10
CA ILE A 420 0.10 -39.19 -10.15
C ILE A 420 -0.81 -40.40 -10.27
N GLY A 421 -1.07 -40.85 -11.50
CA GLY A 421 -1.96 -41.96 -11.82
C GLY A 421 -3.37 -41.51 -12.23
N GLU A 422 -4.12 -42.42 -12.84
CA GLU A 422 -5.52 -42.23 -13.25
C GLU A 422 -6.44 -43.09 -12.36
N ASP A 423 -7.69 -42.64 -12.18
CA ASP A 423 -8.76 -43.34 -11.47
C ASP A 423 -8.34 -43.96 -10.12
N ASP A 424 -8.42 -45.29 -9.99
CA ASP A 424 -8.16 -46.03 -8.75
C ASP A 424 -6.66 -46.05 -8.36
N GLU A 425 -5.75 -45.69 -9.27
CA GLU A 425 -4.30 -45.58 -9.01
C GLU A 425 -3.85 -44.16 -8.65
N LYS A 426 -4.79 -43.21 -8.57
CA LYS A 426 -4.49 -41.80 -8.27
C LYS A 426 -3.95 -41.66 -6.85
N ARG A 427 -2.65 -41.38 -6.72
CA ARG A 427 -1.98 -41.11 -5.43
C ARG A 427 -1.49 -39.68 -5.31
N GLU A 428 -1.68 -39.09 -4.14
CA GLU A 428 -1.13 -37.79 -3.79
C GLU A 428 0.38 -37.92 -3.54
N VAL A 429 1.17 -37.06 -4.17
CA VAL A 429 2.61 -36.98 -4.00
C VAL A 429 3.06 -35.53 -3.80
N LEU A 430 4.16 -35.35 -3.08
CA LEU A 430 4.86 -34.07 -2.99
C LEU A 430 6.01 -34.08 -3.99
N VAL A 431 6.06 -33.05 -4.83
CA VAL A 431 7.09 -32.89 -5.85
C VAL A 431 7.80 -31.53 -5.70
N PRO A 432 9.09 -31.44 -6.10
CA PRO A 432 9.81 -30.17 -6.09
C PRO A 432 9.18 -29.15 -7.03
N THR A 433 9.19 -27.87 -6.65
CA THR A 433 8.69 -26.75 -7.46
C THR A 433 9.30 -26.70 -8.87
N GLN A 434 8.50 -26.46 -9.89
CA GLN A 434 8.98 -26.23 -11.27
C GLN A 434 9.14 -24.73 -11.59
N ALA A 435 8.92 -23.85 -10.60
CA ALA A 435 8.91 -22.40 -10.73
C ALA A 435 7.97 -21.91 -11.86
N SER A 436 6.82 -22.58 -12.02
CA SER A 436 5.78 -22.27 -13.01
C SER A 436 4.87 -21.17 -12.53
N PHE A 437 5.37 -19.94 -12.60
CA PHE A 437 4.74 -18.74 -12.04
C PHE A 437 3.92 -17.94 -13.07
N ASN A 438 3.63 -18.55 -14.21
CA ASN A 438 2.69 -18.04 -15.21
C ASN A 438 3.07 -16.66 -15.78
N LEU A 439 4.37 -16.40 -15.93
CA LEU A 439 4.89 -15.16 -16.49
C LEU A 439 5.07 -15.24 -18.02
N THR A 440 5.08 -16.42 -18.64
CA THR A 440 5.46 -16.59 -20.06
C THR A 440 4.70 -15.67 -21.01
N SER A 441 3.38 -15.50 -20.84
CA SER A 441 2.56 -14.66 -21.72
C SER A 441 2.77 -13.15 -21.55
N ILE A 442 3.41 -12.72 -20.46
CA ILE A 442 3.62 -11.30 -20.15
C ILE A 442 5.09 -10.90 -19.95
N ALA A 443 6.01 -11.85 -19.83
CA ALA A 443 7.42 -11.61 -19.48
C ALA A 443 8.09 -10.63 -20.45
N SER A 444 7.77 -10.74 -21.74
CA SER A 444 8.28 -9.84 -22.77
C SER A 444 7.81 -8.39 -22.59
N MET A 445 6.73 -8.13 -21.86
CA MET A 445 6.16 -6.80 -21.62
C MET A 445 6.61 -6.16 -20.32
N VAL A 446 7.32 -6.88 -19.44
CA VAL A 446 7.74 -6.39 -18.12
C VAL A 446 8.89 -5.38 -18.25
N ASP A 447 8.73 -4.21 -17.66
CA ASP A 447 9.71 -3.13 -17.65
C ASP A 447 10.53 -3.11 -16.34
N GLU A 448 9.92 -3.42 -15.20
CA GLU A 448 10.62 -3.51 -13.91
C GLU A 448 10.27 -4.80 -13.16
N LEU A 449 11.29 -5.45 -12.60
CA LEU A 449 11.15 -6.61 -11.73
C LEU A 449 11.82 -6.32 -10.40
N THR A 450 11.10 -6.49 -9.30
CA THR A 450 11.66 -6.41 -7.94
C THR A 450 11.54 -7.77 -7.28
N ILE A 451 12.66 -8.30 -6.78
CA ILE A 451 12.72 -9.52 -5.98
C ILE A 451 13.30 -9.14 -4.63
N GLN A 452 12.52 -9.31 -3.58
CA GLN A 452 12.93 -8.97 -2.23
C GLN A 452 12.65 -10.11 -1.28
N TYR A 453 13.50 -10.31 -0.29
CA TYR A 453 13.22 -11.21 0.83
C TYR A 453 13.03 -10.39 2.10
N PRO A 454 12.14 -10.82 3.02
CA PRO A 454 12.04 -10.18 4.30
C PRO A 454 13.29 -10.48 5.15
N VAL A 455 13.52 -9.67 6.19
CA VAL A 455 14.70 -9.79 7.05
C VAL A 455 14.66 -11.02 7.97
N ASP A 456 13.51 -11.71 8.04
CA ASP A 456 13.26 -12.87 8.89
C ASP A 456 13.34 -14.22 8.19
N VAL A 457 13.91 -14.25 6.98
CA VAL A 457 14.30 -15.49 6.31
C VAL A 457 15.18 -16.36 7.23
N PRO A 458 14.99 -17.68 7.23
CA PRO A 458 15.82 -18.62 7.99
C PRO A 458 17.32 -18.34 7.80
N GLY A 459 18.02 -18.09 8.91
CA GLY A 459 19.45 -17.73 8.91
C GLY A 459 19.76 -16.23 8.84
N VAL A 460 18.78 -15.34 8.62
CA VAL A 460 18.96 -13.88 8.56
C VAL A 460 18.59 -13.22 9.88
N SER A 461 17.36 -13.39 10.34
CA SER A 461 16.98 -13.08 11.71
C SER A 461 16.93 -14.39 12.50
N GLY A 462 17.78 -14.46 13.53
CA GLY A 462 17.66 -15.53 14.50
C GLY A 462 16.31 -15.39 15.19
N TRP A 463 15.34 -16.23 14.82
CA TRP A 463 14.18 -16.56 15.64
C TRP A 463 14.66 -16.90 17.05
N LEU A 464 14.74 -15.90 17.93
CA LEU A 464 15.23 -15.97 19.32
C LEU A 464 16.58 -16.67 19.56
N ARG A 465 17.27 -17.15 18.51
CA ARG A 465 18.53 -17.88 18.60
C ARG A 465 19.67 -16.90 18.37
N ALA A 466 20.19 -16.39 19.47
CA ALA A 466 21.49 -15.75 19.46
C ALA A 466 22.53 -16.70 18.82
N ALA A 467 23.04 -16.31 17.65
CA ALA A 467 24.28 -16.82 17.06
C ALA A 467 24.46 -18.36 17.00
N LYS A 468 23.62 -19.07 16.24
CA LYS A 468 23.96 -20.44 15.81
C LYS A 468 24.27 -20.48 14.31
N ARG A 469 25.25 -21.31 13.93
CA ARG A 469 25.50 -21.69 12.54
C ARG A 469 24.19 -22.19 11.91
N PRO A 470 23.96 -21.95 10.60
CA PRO A 470 22.82 -22.53 9.92
C PRO A 470 22.74 -24.03 10.16
N THR A 471 21.61 -24.49 10.67
CA THR A 471 21.28 -25.90 10.88
C THR A 471 21.24 -26.63 9.53
N PRO A 472 21.39 -27.96 9.50
CA PRO A 472 21.23 -28.74 8.27
C PRO A 472 19.89 -28.47 7.56
N ALA A 473 18.81 -28.27 8.33
CA ALA A 473 17.50 -27.92 7.80
C ALA A 473 17.48 -26.54 7.13
N GLU A 474 18.05 -25.51 7.77
CA GLU A 474 18.16 -24.17 7.17
C GLU A 474 19.02 -24.17 5.90
N LYS A 475 20.10 -24.96 5.86
CA LYS A 475 20.91 -25.14 4.65
C LYS A 475 20.12 -25.84 3.54
N ALA A 476 19.34 -26.87 3.88
CA ALA A 476 18.50 -27.56 2.91
C ALA A 476 17.40 -26.64 2.35
N LEU A 477 16.78 -25.81 3.19
CA LEU A 477 15.82 -24.79 2.75
C LEU A 477 16.47 -23.77 1.82
N MET A 478 17.65 -23.23 2.17
CA MET A 478 18.37 -22.30 1.31
C MET A 478 18.77 -22.94 -0.03
N GLN A 479 19.20 -24.21 -0.01
CA GLN A 479 19.49 -24.96 -1.23
C GLN A 479 18.25 -25.12 -2.12
N ARG A 480 17.09 -25.37 -1.52
CA ARG A 480 15.81 -25.45 -2.23
C ARG A 480 15.44 -24.13 -2.88
N GLU A 481 15.60 -23.01 -2.18
CA GLU A 481 15.37 -21.67 -2.74
C GLU A 481 16.31 -21.38 -3.92
N MET A 482 17.60 -21.71 -3.79
CA MET A 482 18.57 -21.54 -4.88
C MET A 482 18.17 -22.36 -6.12
N VAL A 483 17.79 -23.63 -5.94
CA VAL A 483 17.28 -24.48 -7.03
C VAL A 483 16.01 -23.89 -7.67
N GLY A 484 15.05 -23.45 -6.86
CA GLY A 484 13.84 -22.80 -7.34
C GLY A 484 14.12 -21.54 -8.17
N TRP A 485 15.04 -20.69 -7.73
CA TRP A 485 15.47 -19.53 -8.50
C TRP A 485 16.20 -19.89 -9.79
N ARG A 486 17.03 -20.93 -9.81
CA ARG A 486 17.65 -21.39 -11.06
C ARG A 486 16.60 -21.84 -12.07
N ARG A 487 15.56 -22.57 -11.61
CA ARG A 487 14.41 -22.93 -12.47
C ARG A 487 13.66 -21.70 -12.96
N PHE A 488 13.40 -20.72 -12.08
CA PHE A 488 12.78 -19.45 -12.45
C PHE A 488 13.56 -18.72 -13.54
N TRP A 489 14.87 -18.54 -13.36
CA TRP A 489 15.72 -17.86 -14.35
C TRP A 489 15.85 -18.67 -15.63
N ALA A 490 16.00 -20.00 -15.55
CA ALA A 490 16.02 -20.87 -16.72
C ALA A 490 14.75 -20.75 -17.57
N ARG A 491 13.61 -20.50 -16.92
CA ARG A 491 12.32 -20.35 -17.58
C ARG A 491 12.10 -18.96 -18.16
N TYR A 492 12.39 -17.89 -17.41
CA TYR A 492 11.92 -16.55 -17.75
C TYR A 492 13.00 -15.57 -18.21
N ALA A 493 14.29 -15.81 -17.90
CA ALA A 493 15.35 -14.82 -18.14
C ALA A 493 15.40 -14.36 -19.61
N SER A 494 15.37 -15.30 -20.56
CA SER A 494 15.38 -15.02 -22.00
C SER A 494 14.09 -14.37 -22.53
N GLN A 495 13.02 -14.36 -21.74
CA GLN A 495 11.73 -13.82 -22.14
C GLN A 495 11.59 -12.33 -21.78
N PHE A 496 12.39 -11.81 -20.84
CA PHE A 496 12.35 -10.43 -20.33
C PHE A 496 12.93 -9.38 -21.29
N LYS A 497 12.44 -9.34 -22.52
CA LYS A 497 12.97 -8.47 -23.59
C LYS A 497 12.87 -6.97 -23.30
N ASN A 498 11.84 -6.53 -22.57
CA ASN A 498 11.65 -5.11 -22.25
C ASN A 498 12.14 -4.72 -20.85
N LEU A 499 12.74 -5.63 -20.09
CA LEU A 499 13.15 -5.35 -18.73
C LEU A 499 14.22 -4.26 -18.70
N LYS A 500 13.94 -3.17 -17.98
CA LYS A 500 14.81 -1.99 -17.81
C LYS A 500 15.43 -1.92 -16.43
N LYS A 501 14.78 -2.52 -15.44
CA LYS A 501 15.22 -2.48 -14.05
C LYS A 501 14.96 -3.81 -13.34
N LEU A 502 16.00 -4.37 -12.72
CA LEU A 502 15.91 -5.48 -11.79
C LEU A 502 16.41 -5.02 -10.42
N THR A 503 15.54 -5.00 -9.42
CA THR A 503 15.90 -4.70 -8.04
C THR A 503 15.97 -6.01 -7.26
N ALA A 504 17.11 -6.29 -6.65
CA ALA A 504 17.35 -7.47 -5.83
C ALA A 504 17.68 -7.06 -4.40
N ASN A 505 16.90 -7.57 -3.45
CA ASN A 505 17.19 -7.50 -2.02
C ASN A 505 17.09 -8.91 -1.45
N VAL A 506 18.14 -9.70 -1.64
CA VAL A 506 18.12 -11.15 -1.40
C VAL A 506 19.31 -11.60 -0.54
N PRO A 507 19.24 -12.77 0.12
CA PRO A 507 20.40 -13.37 0.79
C PRO A 507 21.59 -13.48 -0.16
N ASN A 508 22.80 -13.14 0.32
CA ASN A 508 23.99 -13.10 -0.52
C ASN A 508 24.27 -14.45 -1.22
N ASP A 509 24.02 -15.57 -0.54
CA ASP A 509 24.22 -16.90 -1.11
C ASP A 509 23.31 -17.14 -2.35
N ILE A 510 22.07 -16.66 -2.31
CA ILE A 510 21.15 -16.70 -3.46
C ILE A 510 21.66 -15.79 -4.58
N TYR A 511 22.10 -14.57 -4.24
CA TYR A 511 22.64 -13.63 -5.22
C TYR A 511 23.86 -14.19 -5.95
N GLU A 512 24.84 -14.76 -5.23
CA GLU A 512 26.02 -15.38 -5.84
C GLU A 512 25.63 -16.56 -6.74
N ASP A 513 24.61 -17.33 -6.33
CA ASP A 513 24.12 -18.45 -7.10
C ASP A 513 23.45 -18.03 -8.41
N TRP A 514 22.78 -16.87 -8.43
CA TRP A 514 22.18 -16.34 -9.65
C TRP A 514 23.21 -16.03 -10.75
N GLY A 515 24.45 -15.69 -10.38
CA GLY A 515 25.56 -15.50 -11.33
C GLY A 515 25.90 -16.76 -12.14
N LYS A 516 25.43 -17.93 -11.70
CA LYS A 516 25.61 -19.24 -12.35
C LYS A 516 24.37 -19.71 -13.11
N SER A 517 23.35 -18.87 -13.20
CA SER A 517 22.07 -19.17 -13.84
C SER A 517 21.88 -18.38 -15.14
N GLU A 518 20.78 -18.62 -15.84
CA GLU A 518 20.42 -17.87 -17.06
C GLU A 518 20.21 -16.35 -16.81
N LEU A 519 20.14 -15.88 -15.55
CA LEU A 519 20.17 -14.45 -15.24
C LEU A 519 21.45 -13.77 -15.76
N ALA A 520 22.59 -14.47 -15.72
CA ALA A 520 23.84 -13.94 -16.28
C ALA A 520 23.69 -13.67 -17.79
N GLY A 521 22.97 -14.52 -18.52
CA GLY A 521 22.64 -14.31 -19.93
C GLY A 521 21.76 -13.08 -20.16
N LEU A 522 20.77 -12.83 -19.30
CA LEU A 522 19.94 -11.62 -19.37
C LEU A 522 20.74 -10.33 -19.15
N LEU A 523 21.78 -10.39 -18.29
CA LEU A 523 22.59 -9.24 -17.90
C LEU A 523 23.88 -9.05 -18.70
N VAL A 524 24.11 -9.88 -19.72
CA VAL A 524 25.32 -9.87 -20.57
C VAL A 524 25.42 -8.60 -21.42
N ASP A 525 24.27 -8.03 -21.80
CA ASP A 525 24.21 -6.82 -22.63
C ASP A 525 24.94 -5.66 -21.94
N ALA A 526 25.86 -5.02 -22.65
CA ALA A 526 26.71 -3.95 -22.14
C ALA A 526 25.92 -2.75 -21.57
N ARG A 527 24.69 -2.54 -22.03
CA ARG A 527 23.78 -1.46 -21.59
C ARG A 527 23.41 -1.55 -20.11
N TRP A 528 23.46 -2.74 -19.51
CA TRP A 528 23.20 -2.87 -18.07
C TRP A 528 24.24 -2.15 -17.21
N GLN A 529 23.78 -1.50 -16.16
CA GLN A 529 24.57 -0.93 -15.09
C GLN A 529 24.07 -1.49 -13.76
N MET A 530 24.92 -1.47 -12.73
CA MET A 530 24.59 -1.97 -11.39
C MET A 530 24.89 -0.90 -10.34
N LEU A 531 23.91 -0.57 -9.51
CA LEU A 531 24.11 0.15 -8.26
C LEU A 531 24.13 -0.84 -7.11
N GLU A 532 25.20 -0.79 -6.33
CA GLU A 532 25.27 -1.41 -5.01
C GLU A 532 24.79 -0.40 -3.97
N VAL A 533 23.76 -0.78 -3.22
CA VAL A 533 23.29 0.02 -2.09
C VAL A 533 24.09 -0.43 -0.89
N GLU A 534 24.96 0.44 -0.37
CA GLU A 534 25.74 0.14 0.82
C GLU A 534 24.78 -0.12 2.01
N GLU A 535 24.92 -1.30 2.62
CA GLU A 535 24.25 -1.63 3.88
C GLU A 535 24.85 -0.70 4.95
N GLN A 536 24.22 0.46 5.21
CA GLN A 536 24.59 1.32 6.33
C GLN A 536 24.34 0.55 7.62
N GLY A 537 25.39 -0.12 8.08
CA GLY A 537 25.36 -0.99 9.26
C GLY A 537 24.93 -0.20 10.49
N GLY A 538 23.67 -0.34 10.89
CA GLY A 538 23.17 0.33 12.09
C GLY A 538 21.66 0.42 12.18
N ASP A 539 20.98 0.65 11.06
CA ASP A 539 19.54 0.91 11.06
C ASP A 539 18.76 -0.18 10.33
N TYR A 540 18.62 -1.34 10.98
CA TYR A 540 17.35 -2.08 10.88
C TYR A 540 16.29 -1.41 11.77
N GLY A 541 16.26 -0.08 11.70
CA GLY A 541 15.24 0.79 12.24
C GLY A 541 14.30 1.14 11.10
N PHE A 542 13.22 0.38 10.96
CA PHE A 542 11.91 0.99 11.13
C PHE A 542 11.50 2.16 10.20
N PHE A 543 12.05 2.32 8.99
CA PHE A 543 11.58 3.37 8.06
C PHE A 543 11.58 2.88 6.61
N GLY A 544 10.55 3.12 5.79
CA GLY A 544 9.59 4.22 5.87
C GLY A 544 8.11 3.84 5.72
N SER A 545 7.30 4.52 6.54
CA SER A 545 5.81 4.54 6.63
C SER A 545 5.20 3.18 6.98
N TYR A 546 4.76 2.90 8.21
CA TYR A 546 3.38 3.25 8.60
C TYR A 546 3.01 3.07 10.10
N PHE A 547 3.95 2.93 11.04
CA PHE A 547 3.57 2.85 12.46
C PHE A 547 4.39 3.77 13.37
N PRO A 548 3.76 4.63 14.20
CA PRO A 548 4.37 5.08 15.44
C PRO A 548 4.23 3.96 16.48
N PHE A 549 5.09 3.95 17.50
CA PHE A 549 5.12 3.03 18.65
C PHE A 549 6.03 1.80 18.53
N SER A 550 7.31 2.02 18.84
CA SER A 550 8.08 1.09 19.68
C SER A 550 9.09 1.88 20.50
N SER A 551 8.59 2.64 21.47
CA SER A 551 9.39 3.22 22.55
C SER A 551 9.69 2.14 23.59
N SER A 552 10.75 1.34 23.36
CA SER A 552 11.54 0.68 24.42
C SER A 552 12.68 -0.16 23.83
N SER A 553 13.82 0.44 23.47
CA SER A 553 15.13 -0.24 23.52
C SER A 553 16.32 0.69 23.28
N LEU A 554 16.41 1.78 24.05
CA LEU A 554 17.71 2.44 24.27
C LEU A 554 18.47 1.68 25.36
N ARG A 555 19.19 0.61 25.02
CA ARG A 555 20.29 0.08 25.85
C ARG A 555 21.40 -0.56 24.98
N TYR A 556 22.52 0.17 24.91
CA TYR A 556 23.90 -0.29 24.70
C TYR A 556 24.18 -1.27 23.54
N SER A 557 24.60 -0.71 22.41
CA SER A 557 25.25 -1.42 21.30
C SER A 557 26.78 -1.45 21.50
N PHE A 558 27.28 -2.40 22.29
CA PHE A 558 28.69 -2.86 22.24
C PHE A 558 28.76 -4.33 21.77
N SER A 559 27.90 -4.73 20.83
CA SER A 559 27.94 -6.08 20.28
C SER A 559 29.00 -6.19 19.18
N ARG A 560 30.09 -6.90 19.48
CA ARG A 560 31.08 -7.41 18.51
C ARG A 560 30.39 -7.87 17.21
N LYS A 561 30.95 -7.50 16.06
CA LYS A 561 30.55 -7.91 14.70
C LYS A 561 30.33 -9.44 14.67
N ARG A 562 29.07 -9.88 14.54
CA ARG A 562 28.67 -11.30 14.49
C ARG A 562 28.12 -11.64 13.09
N SER A 563 28.35 -12.86 12.62
CA SER A 563 27.98 -13.33 11.27
C SER A 563 26.47 -13.41 11.09
N ARG A 564 25.88 -12.32 10.62
CA ARG A 564 24.54 -12.32 10.02
C ARG A 564 24.70 -12.74 8.56
N THR A 565 23.74 -13.50 8.02
CA THR A 565 23.63 -13.69 6.57
C THR A 565 23.47 -12.31 5.95
N LYS A 566 24.43 -11.94 5.10
CA LYS A 566 24.43 -10.63 4.44
C LYS A 566 23.35 -10.62 3.35
N PHE A 567 22.75 -9.46 3.13
CA PHE A 567 21.89 -9.24 1.97
C PHE A 567 22.71 -8.59 0.86
N ALA A 568 22.49 -9.05 -0.36
CA ALA A 568 22.89 -8.31 -1.54
C ALA A 568 21.74 -7.37 -1.91
N GLN A 569 21.97 -6.07 -1.76
CA GLN A 569 21.10 -5.02 -2.28
C GLN A 569 21.69 -4.49 -3.57
N ARG A 570 21.06 -4.83 -4.69
CA ARG A 570 21.54 -4.52 -6.04
C ARG A 570 20.40 -3.98 -6.88
N VAL A 571 20.68 -2.94 -7.65
CA VAL A 571 19.77 -2.43 -8.67
C VAL A 571 20.48 -2.51 -10.01
N PHE A 572 20.05 -3.44 -10.84
CA PHE A 572 20.45 -3.49 -12.25
C PHE A 572 19.51 -2.61 -13.04
N PHE A 573 20.05 -1.75 -13.89
CA PHE A 573 19.23 -0.85 -14.69
C PHE A 573 19.90 -0.52 -16.02
N ARG A 574 19.08 -0.12 -16.99
CA ARG A 574 19.50 0.52 -18.24
C ARG A 574 18.64 1.76 -18.48
N LEU A 575 19.16 2.71 -19.25
CA LEU A 575 18.55 4.03 -19.44
C LEU A 575 17.78 4.15 -20.76
N ASP A 576 17.95 3.18 -21.66
CA ASP A 576 17.32 3.15 -22.97
C ASP A 576 16.03 2.32 -22.99
N ASP A 577 15.20 2.58 -24.00
CA ASP A 577 13.90 1.91 -24.20
C ASP A 577 13.96 0.77 -25.23
N GLU A 578 15.12 0.52 -25.85
CA GLU A 578 15.26 -0.48 -26.91
C GLU A 578 15.13 -1.90 -26.35
N PRO A 579 14.43 -2.85 -27.00
CA PRO A 579 14.37 -4.22 -26.52
C PRO A 579 15.76 -4.88 -26.39
N LEU A 580 15.88 -5.85 -25.49
CA LEU A 580 17.03 -6.74 -25.38
C LEU A 580 16.97 -7.82 -26.48
N ASP A 581 18.11 -8.08 -27.11
CA ASP A 581 18.25 -9.17 -28.08
C ASP A 581 18.49 -10.50 -27.35
N LEU A 582 17.39 -11.14 -26.96
CA LEU A 582 17.38 -12.41 -26.23
C LEU A 582 16.79 -13.51 -27.11
N SER A 583 17.55 -14.60 -27.26
CA SER A 583 17.07 -15.83 -27.91
C SER A 583 16.18 -16.61 -26.95
N ILE A 584 14.92 -16.83 -27.35
CA ILE A 584 14.00 -17.63 -26.55
C ILE A 584 14.32 -19.11 -26.80
N PRO A 585 14.63 -19.90 -25.75
CA PRO A 585 14.86 -21.33 -25.91
C PRO A 585 13.54 -22.04 -26.26
N ASN A 586 13.62 -23.07 -27.10
CA ASN A 586 12.46 -23.88 -27.52
C ASN A 586 11.34 -23.04 -28.20
N VAL A 587 11.69 -22.21 -29.19
CA VAL A 587 10.74 -21.40 -29.97
C VAL A 587 9.62 -22.26 -30.60
N GLU A 588 9.93 -23.52 -30.91
CA GLU A 588 9.02 -24.52 -31.47
C GLU A 588 7.81 -24.81 -30.56
N LEU A 589 7.95 -24.64 -29.24
CA LEU A 589 6.88 -24.90 -28.27
C LEU A 589 5.96 -23.69 -28.15
N CYS A 590 4.65 -23.93 -28.00
CA CYS A 590 3.72 -22.85 -27.71
C CYS A 590 3.96 -22.25 -26.30
N GLU A 591 3.36 -21.10 -26.01
CA GLU A 591 3.53 -20.43 -24.71
C GLU A 591 3.12 -21.33 -23.54
N GLN A 592 2.02 -22.06 -23.67
CA GLN A 592 1.54 -22.98 -22.64
C GLN A 592 2.52 -24.15 -22.45
N GLU A 593 2.99 -24.77 -23.53
CA GLU A 593 3.96 -25.86 -23.47
C GLU A 593 5.30 -25.40 -22.85
N ARG A 594 5.74 -24.17 -23.12
CA ARG A 594 6.93 -23.60 -22.48
C ARG A 594 6.73 -23.37 -20.98
N GLU A 595 5.53 -22.94 -20.58
CA GLU A 595 5.16 -22.75 -19.18
C GLU A 595 4.90 -24.08 -18.45
N GLU A 596 4.63 -25.17 -19.15
CA GLU A 596 4.40 -26.48 -18.52
C GLU A 596 5.63 -27.42 -18.62
N LYS A 597 6.63 -27.04 -19.42
CA LYS A 597 7.85 -27.82 -19.61
C LYS A 597 8.61 -28.02 -18.30
N GLU A 598 8.86 -29.30 -17.98
CA GLU A 598 9.68 -29.70 -16.84
C GLU A 598 11.14 -29.26 -17.01
N ILE A 599 11.70 -28.70 -15.94
CA ILE A 599 13.12 -28.31 -15.86
C ILE A 599 13.82 -29.24 -14.88
N ILE A 600 14.52 -30.23 -15.45
CA ILE A 600 15.29 -31.22 -14.68
C ILE A 600 16.56 -30.59 -14.06
N ASP A 601 17.03 -31.16 -12.96
CA ASP A 601 18.17 -30.64 -12.20
C ASP A 601 19.47 -30.57 -13.02
N GLU A 602 19.62 -31.44 -14.01
CA GLU A 602 20.75 -31.44 -14.93
C GLU A 602 20.80 -30.18 -15.80
N GLN A 603 19.64 -29.60 -16.16
CA GLN A 603 19.57 -28.40 -17.00
C GLN A 603 19.97 -27.13 -16.25
N ILE A 604 19.77 -27.13 -14.93
CA ILE A 604 20.07 -26.02 -14.01
C ILE A 604 21.32 -26.25 -13.17
N LYS A 605 22.06 -27.31 -13.47
CA LYS A 605 23.34 -27.58 -12.84
C LYS A 605 24.32 -26.48 -13.22
N ASP A 606 25.22 -26.13 -12.29
CA ASP A 606 26.26 -25.12 -12.49
C ASP A 606 27.02 -25.40 -13.81
N LYS A 607 26.77 -24.56 -14.82
CA LYS A 607 27.36 -24.71 -16.16
C LYS A 607 28.81 -24.22 -16.22
N GLY A 608 29.40 -23.80 -15.10
CA GLY A 608 30.74 -23.20 -15.09
C GLY A 608 30.78 -21.95 -15.94
N ILE A 609 29.75 -21.11 -15.82
CA ILE A 609 29.62 -19.87 -16.61
C ILE A 609 30.85 -19.00 -16.38
N LEU A 610 31.36 -18.40 -17.46
CA LEU A 610 32.46 -17.45 -17.43
C LEU A 610 32.19 -16.32 -16.42
N PRO A 611 33.22 -15.78 -15.75
CA PRO A 611 33.04 -14.70 -14.78
C PRO A 611 32.25 -13.55 -15.42
N HIS A 612 31.12 -13.20 -14.79
CA HIS A 612 30.27 -12.12 -15.25
C HIS A 612 30.68 -10.82 -14.56
N ARG A 613 30.58 -9.67 -15.24
CA ARG A 613 31.02 -8.36 -14.70
C ARG A 613 30.35 -7.91 -13.40
N PHE A 614 29.21 -8.53 -13.05
CA PHE A 614 28.47 -8.25 -11.82
C PHE A 614 28.71 -9.29 -10.71
N TRP A 615 29.41 -10.39 -11.03
CA TRP A 615 29.78 -11.48 -10.11
C TRP A 615 31.27 -11.77 -10.27
N LEU A 616 32.10 -10.88 -9.73
CA LEU A 616 33.55 -11.01 -9.78
C LEU A 616 34.01 -12.17 -8.90
N THR A 617 34.96 -12.97 -9.39
CA THR A 617 35.60 -14.00 -8.59
C THR A 617 36.52 -13.33 -7.55
N LYS A 618 36.51 -13.84 -6.31
CA LYS A 618 37.29 -13.30 -5.18
C LYS A 618 38.78 -13.13 -5.45
N ASP A 619 39.34 -13.85 -6.42
CA ASP A 619 40.73 -13.75 -6.81
C ASP A 619 41.05 -12.42 -7.55
N GLU A 620 40.09 -11.83 -8.25
CA GLU A 620 40.24 -10.53 -8.92
C GLU A 620 40.14 -9.35 -7.92
N GLU A 621 39.32 -9.47 -6.87
CA GLU A 621 39.24 -8.46 -5.80
C GLU A 621 40.54 -8.35 -4.97
N MET A 622 41.29 -9.44 -4.83
CA MET A 622 42.57 -9.44 -4.11
C MET A 622 43.76 -8.97 -4.96
N GLY A 623 43.68 -9.06 -6.29
CA GLY A 623 44.73 -8.60 -7.21
C GLY A 623 44.97 -7.09 -7.18
N GLY A 624 43.96 -6.29 -6.80
CA GLY A 624 44.06 -4.82 -6.68
C GLY A 624 44.72 -4.31 -5.39
N LYS A 625 44.92 -5.17 -4.38
CA LYS A 625 45.49 -4.80 -3.07
C LYS A 625 46.84 -5.50 -2.80
N ARG A 626 47.82 -5.41 -3.71
CA ARG A 626 49.24 -5.62 -3.34
C ARG A 626 50.25 -5.14 -4.40
N LYS A 627 50.75 -3.91 -4.22
CA LYS A 627 52.18 -3.58 -4.36
C LYS A 627 52.53 -2.39 -3.47
N ARG A 628 52.71 -2.66 -2.17
CA ARG A 628 53.43 -1.79 -1.25
C ARG A 628 54.26 -2.65 -0.29
N LEU A 629 55.32 -3.22 -0.85
CA LEU A 629 56.50 -3.82 -0.24
C LEU A 629 57.56 -3.55 -1.32
N GLU A 630 58.40 -2.54 -1.20
CA GLU A 630 59.66 -2.56 -0.45
C GLU A 630 60.01 -1.13 0.01
N GLU A 631 59.82 -0.81 1.29
CA GLU A 631 60.44 0.38 1.93
C GLU A 631 60.38 0.30 3.48
N GLY A 632 60.10 -0.89 4.02
CA GLY A 632 59.92 -1.11 5.47
C GLY A 632 61.08 -1.84 6.16
N GLN A 633 62.06 -2.34 5.39
CA GLN A 633 63.14 -3.17 5.95
C GLN A 633 64.36 -2.36 6.41
N GLU A 634 64.54 -1.11 5.93
CA GLU A 634 65.65 -0.26 6.39
C GLU A 634 65.40 0.41 7.76
N ARG A 635 64.14 0.46 8.25
CA ARG A 635 63.82 1.14 9.53
C ARG A 635 63.93 0.26 10.77
N GLN A 636 64.01 -1.07 10.62
CA GLN A 636 64.17 -1.96 11.77
C GLN A 636 65.64 -2.14 12.18
N ASP A 637 66.57 -2.14 11.23
CA ASP A 637 68.01 -2.27 11.54
C ASP A 637 68.61 -0.97 12.12
N GLU A 638 68.02 0.18 11.81
CA GLU A 638 68.42 1.47 12.39
C GLU A 638 67.93 1.66 13.85
N GLN A 639 66.82 1.01 14.23
CA GLN A 639 66.30 1.04 15.61
C GLN A 639 67.02 0.05 16.53
N ILE A 640 67.49 -1.09 16.02
CA ILE A 640 68.28 -2.06 16.79
C ILE A 640 69.69 -1.49 17.07
N SER A 641 70.29 -0.79 16.10
CA SER A 641 71.60 -0.14 16.28
C SER A 641 71.59 1.02 17.29
N LYS A 642 70.46 1.73 17.46
CA LYS A 642 70.33 2.79 18.48
C LYS A 642 70.11 2.28 19.90
N ARG A 643 69.63 1.03 20.06
CA ARG A 643 69.38 0.41 21.37
C ARG A 643 70.62 -0.28 21.97
N ILE A 644 71.60 -0.62 21.13
CA ILE A 644 72.87 -1.21 21.58
C ILE A 644 73.86 -0.12 22.06
N ARG A 645 73.80 1.10 21.50
CA ARG A 645 74.67 2.22 21.92
C ARG A 645 74.28 2.90 23.25
N THR A 646 73.15 2.55 23.85
CA THR A 646 72.71 3.13 25.13
C THR A 646 73.06 2.28 26.36
N ASN A 647 73.60 1.08 26.17
CA ASN A 647 74.00 0.17 27.26
C ASN A 647 75.53 0.07 27.47
N GLU A 648 76.34 0.89 26.81
CA GLU A 648 77.81 0.99 27.06
C GLU A 648 78.23 2.29 27.76
N LEU A 649 77.27 3.07 28.29
CA LEU A 649 77.52 4.19 29.19
C LEU A 649 76.56 4.10 30.39
N THR A 650 76.76 3.07 31.21
CA THR A 650 76.45 3.06 32.66
C THR A 650 77.35 2.07 33.38
#